data_AF-A0A1F8VIL6-F1
#
_entry.id   AF-A0A1F8VIL6-F1
#
_cell.length_a   1.000
_cell.length_b   1.000
_cell.length_c   1.000
_cell.angle_alpha   90.00
_cell.angle_beta   90.00
_cell.angle_gamma   90.00
#
_symmetry.space_group_name_H-M   'P 1'
#
loop_
_entity.id
_entity.type
_entity.pdbx_description
1 polymer ?
#
loop_
_entity_poly.entity_id
_entity_poly.type
_entity_poly.pdbx_seq_one_letter_code
_entity_poly.pdbx_strand_id
1 'polypeptide(L)'
;MKIGISGASGQLGQEVLSQLVQRGTQHSLIGISRSPQIGGTKFEGRFGDYNKPDSLAKAYEGLDRLLVIPSADLAPGVRGSQLRVAINAAKQAGVAHVFLISAAGTHEAAPPSIFNRYTYQPVVTRDDPAQLLAGGNIVLSATQINNQQSKIVAGGNITATAAAIDNQSVVSQQRVRDVGTQWSWGVTGGHDDCYPCHWVLDWGYVASGYDTTAYTTMPVASGVSGNNRSTSTTQARSTATVPTNPATSGVLNSALFRNTSNPAANYLIETDPRFASYKTWLSSDYMLTSLAIDPALTQKRLGDGFYEQRLINEQVAQLTGRRFLANYTSEEQQYQALMNAGVTYAQSHNLRPGIALTAEQVSRLTSDVVWLVEKDVTLPDGSTQRALVPQVYAIVRDGDLSNTGSLFSGKSVQLAASGDITNSGIFSAQQLDLKAANLNNNAGTVTGQQVSIATTQDINNKGGTLSAKSSLSMVAGRDINNITRIQAASGANKTTLDRQAVIAVTGGVNQSDGQLTMVAAGDINLTASQVSSARAATLRAGGNVNMQAVTTSEVFHNESHGEAEFRQHLEQSSQTGSTIQAKGNLAVSARQDISATAATIQSDANVTLQAGNNVLLLAGQNTSSSDLSWTATNKGLFSSSVTEERRTESSTQAVASNVGGNNVKALRTGRVESWVVTIRPDGSTAVEVLDAFGKAKPINDSKVIIPNLKLSGARK
;
A
#
# COMPACT_ATOMS: atom_id res chain seq x y z
N MET A 1 -8.87 -20.99 47.05
CA MET A 1 -7.79 -20.66 46.10
C MET A 1 -8.09 -19.34 45.41
N LYS A 2 -7.07 -18.54 45.14
CA LYS A 2 -7.09 -17.32 44.34
C LYS A 2 -6.71 -17.65 42.90
N ILE A 3 -7.63 -17.42 41.97
CA ILE A 3 -7.45 -17.70 40.54
C ILE A 3 -7.41 -16.38 39.78
N GLY A 4 -6.27 -16.09 39.15
CA GLY A 4 -6.10 -14.92 38.30
C GLY A 4 -6.40 -15.22 36.84
N ILE A 5 -7.09 -14.30 36.16
CA ILE A 5 -7.38 -14.35 34.72
C ILE A 5 -6.74 -13.11 34.09
N SER A 6 -5.62 -13.29 33.40
CA SER A 6 -4.91 -12.23 32.68
C SER A 6 -5.51 -12.04 31.29
N GLY A 7 -5.76 -10.79 30.89
CA GLY A 7 -6.55 -10.47 29.69
C GLY A 7 -8.07 -10.45 29.96
N ALA A 8 -8.47 -10.24 31.22
CA ALA A 8 -9.86 -10.33 31.69
C ALA A 8 -10.87 -9.41 30.99
N SER A 9 -10.44 -8.30 30.40
CA SER A 9 -11.33 -7.37 29.68
C SER A 9 -11.61 -7.78 28.23
N GLY A 10 -10.90 -8.79 27.70
CA GLY A 10 -11.16 -9.32 26.36
C GLY A 10 -12.38 -10.24 26.34
N GLN A 11 -12.92 -10.52 25.14
CA GLN A 11 -14.11 -11.37 24.95
C GLN A 11 -13.95 -12.74 25.64
N LEU A 12 -12.82 -13.42 25.41
CA LEU A 12 -12.53 -14.70 26.04
C LEU A 12 -12.35 -14.59 27.56
N GLY A 13 -11.69 -13.54 28.04
CA GLY A 13 -11.45 -13.33 29.48
C GLY A 13 -12.76 -13.10 30.25
N GLN A 14 -13.68 -12.30 29.69
CA GLN A 14 -15.00 -12.08 30.28
C GLN A 14 -15.84 -13.36 30.30
N GLU A 15 -15.79 -14.16 29.23
CA GLU A 15 -16.53 -15.43 29.18
C GLU A 15 -15.99 -16.42 30.20
N VAL A 16 -14.66 -16.56 30.34
CA VAL A 16 -14.05 -17.42 31.36
C VAL A 16 -14.46 -17.01 32.77
N LEU A 17 -14.42 -15.71 33.08
CA LEU A 17 -14.86 -15.18 34.38
C LEU A 17 -16.35 -15.47 34.63
N SER A 18 -17.21 -15.25 33.63
CA SER A 18 -18.65 -15.53 33.71
C SER A 18 -18.92 -17.01 34.00
N GLN A 19 -18.26 -17.91 33.28
CA GLN A 19 -18.42 -19.35 33.42
C GLN A 19 -17.92 -19.86 34.79
N LEU A 20 -16.80 -19.32 35.30
CA LEU A 20 -16.27 -19.68 36.62
C LEU A 20 -17.23 -19.25 37.75
N VAL A 21 -17.84 -18.07 37.62
CA VAL A 21 -18.88 -17.61 38.55
C VAL A 21 -20.12 -18.51 38.49
N GLN A 22 -20.60 -18.85 37.29
CA GLN A 22 -21.79 -19.70 37.10
C GLN A 22 -21.59 -21.11 37.65
N ARG A 23 -20.37 -21.65 37.60
CA ARG A 23 -20.03 -22.97 38.15
C ARG A 23 -20.00 -23.00 39.69
N GLY A 24 -20.26 -21.88 40.36
CA GLY A 24 -20.43 -21.83 41.81
C GLY A 24 -19.16 -22.14 42.60
N THR A 25 -17.99 -21.78 42.08
CA THR A 25 -16.72 -22.09 42.73
C THR A 25 -16.54 -21.29 44.02
N GLN A 26 -16.20 -21.93 45.16
CA GLN A 26 -15.74 -21.25 46.38
C GLN A 26 -14.32 -20.64 46.22
N HIS A 27 -14.00 -20.12 45.03
CA HIS A 27 -12.69 -19.58 44.69
C HIS A 27 -12.78 -18.06 44.61
N SER A 28 -11.71 -17.40 45.05
CA SER A 28 -11.55 -15.95 44.86
C SER A 28 -11.05 -15.73 43.44
N LEU A 29 -11.84 -15.05 42.62
CA LEU A 29 -11.52 -14.76 41.22
C LEU A 29 -10.93 -13.36 41.11
N ILE A 30 -9.82 -13.24 40.38
CA ILE A 30 -9.12 -11.98 40.14
C ILE A 30 -9.02 -11.75 38.63
N GLY A 31 -9.68 -10.71 38.12
CA GLY A 31 -9.56 -10.27 36.73
C GLY A 31 -8.41 -9.28 36.56
N ILE A 32 -7.47 -9.57 35.66
CA ILE A 32 -6.25 -8.77 35.46
C ILE A 32 -6.26 -8.15 34.07
N SER A 33 -6.16 -6.82 33.99
CA SER A 33 -6.19 -6.07 32.73
C SER A 33 -5.59 -4.67 32.84
N ARG A 34 -5.32 -4.03 31.70
CA ARG A 34 -5.02 -2.59 31.59
C ARG A 34 -6.19 -1.71 32.03
N SER A 35 -7.40 -2.24 32.01
CA SER A 35 -8.61 -1.57 32.49
C SER A 35 -9.20 -2.41 33.63
N PRO A 36 -8.79 -2.20 34.90
CA PRO A 36 -9.14 -3.09 36.01
C PRO A 36 -10.60 -2.98 36.47
N GLN A 37 -11.37 -2.04 35.94
CA GLN A 37 -12.81 -1.84 36.21
C GLN A 37 -13.67 -2.86 35.44
N ILE A 38 -13.45 -4.15 35.69
CA ILE A 38 -14.11 -5.26 34.97
C ILE A 38 -15.13 -5.90 35.92
N GLY A 39 -16.42 -5.86 35.58
CA GLY A 39 -17.41 -6.84 36.05
C GLY A 39 -18.09 -6.68 37.43
N GLY A 40 -17.93 -5.56 38.14
CA GLY A 40 -18.69 -5.28 39.37
C GLY A 40 -18.29 -6.13 40.60
N THR A 41 -19.20 -6.33 41.56
CA THR A 41 -18.91 -6.91 42.91
C THR A 41 -18.56 -8.41 42.95
N LYS A 42 -18.48 -9.10 41.80
CA LYS A 42 -18.38 -10.57 41.75
C LYS A 42 -16.94 -11.11 41.69
N PHE A 43 -15.96 -10.28 41.38
CA PHE A 43 -14.54 -10.66 41.35
C PHE A 43 -13.66 -9.41 41.53
N GLU A 44 -12.41 -9.59 41.98
CA GLU A 44 -11.46 -8.51 42.20
C GLU A 44 -10.79 -8.10 40.88
N GLY A 45 -10.76 -6.80 40.57
CA GLY A 45 -10.03 -6.28 39.41
C GLY A 45 -8.64 -5.78 39.78
N ARG A 46 -7.59 -6.26 39.08
CA ARG A 46 -6.21 -5.76 39.25
C ARG A 46 -5.64 -5.20 37.95
N PHE A 47 -4.86 -4.13 38.08
CA PHE A 47 -4.16 -3.55 36.94
C PHE A 47 -2.95 -4.40 36.56
N GLY A 48 -2.90 -4.85 35.30
CA GLY A 48 -1.76 -5.57 34.74
C GLY A 48 -1.61 -5.30 33.25
N ASP A 49 -0.40 -4.95 32.83
CA ASP A 49 -0.04 -4.68 31.43
C ASP A 49 1.17 -5.53 31.05
N TYR A 50 1.06 -6.31 29.96
CA TYR A 50 2.15 -7.15 29.49
C TYR A 50 3.40 -6.38 29.05
N ASN A 51 3.27 -5.08 28.78
CA ASN A 51 4.39 -4.21 28.47
C ASN A 51 5.01 -3.55 29.71
N LYS A 52 4.46 -3.80 30.91
CA LYS A 52 4.94 -3.24 32.19
C LYS A 52 5.16 -4.36 33.22
N PRO A 53 6.35 -4.97 33.26
CA PRO A 53 6.66 -6.13 34.13
C PRO A 53 6.26 -5.92 35.60
N ASP A 54 6.57 -4.75 36.17
CA ASP A 54 6.27 -4.43 37.57
C ASP A 54 4.76 -4.43 37.89
N SER A 55 3.93 -4.12 36.89
CA SER A 55 2.47 -4.17 37.06
C SER A 55 1.97 -5.61 37.17
N LEU A 56 2.57 -6.56 36.44
CA LEU A 56 2.18 -7.96 36.48
C LEU A 56 2.63 -8.64 37.77
N ALA A 57 3.84 -8.34 38.26
CA ALA A 57 4.32 -8.90 39.53
C ALA A 57 3.37 -8.55 40.69
N LYS A 58 2.92 -7.30 40.76
CA LYS A 58 1.90 -6.84 41.73
C LYS A 58 0.54 -7.48 41.47
N ALA A 59 0.11 -7.57 40.21
CA ALA A 59 -1.18 -8.18 39.87
C ALA A 59 -1.24 -9.68 40.24
N TYR A 60 -0.11 -10.39 40.15
CA TYR A 60 -0.03 -11.84 40.38
C TYR A 60 0.24 -12.23 41.83
N GLU A 61 0.47 -11.25 42.72
CA GLU A 61 0.78 -11.51 44.12
C GLU A 61 -0.32 -12.29 44.84
N GLY A 62 0.06 -13.41 45.46
CA GLY A 62 -0.83 -14.27 46.24
C GLY A 62 -1.81 -15.09 45.41
N LEU A 63 -1.63 -15.21 44.09
CA LEU A 63 -2.42 -16.13 43.26
C LEU A 63 -1.94 -17.57 43.41
N ASP A 64 -2.87 -18.51 43.56
CA ASP A 64 -2.57 -19.95 43.54
C ASP A 64 -2.50 -20.49 42.10
N ARG A 65 -3.37 -19.95 41.23
CA ARG A 65 -3.46 -20.33 39.81
C ARG A 65 -3.62 -19.10 38.93
N LEU A 66 -3.02 -19.13 37.74
CA LEU A 66 -3.10 -18.04 36.77
C LEU A 66 -3.43 -18.58 35.38
N LEU A 67 -4.44 -18.01 34.73
CA LEU A 67 -4.69 -18.16 33.31
C LEU A 67 -4.10 -16.96 32.56
N VAL A 68 -3.20 -17.21 31.61
CA VAL A 68 -2.61 -16.19 30.72
C VAL A 68 -3.26 -16.29 29.36
N ILE A 69 -4.01 -15.24 28.99
CA ILE A 69 -4.59 -15.08 27.65
C ILE A 69 -3.64 -14.19 26.83
N PRO A 70 -3.03 -14.67 25.73
CA PRO A 70 -2.14 -13.87 24.90
C PRO A 70 -2.80 -12.56 24.44
N SER A 71 -2.00 -11.52 24.26
CA SER A 71 -2.53 -10.25 23.77
C SER A 71 -3.07 -10.37 22.34
N ALA A 72 -4.00 -9.50 21.98
CA ALA A 72 -4.53 -9.43 20.62
C ALA A 72 -3.51 -8.88 19.60
N ASP A 73 -2.37 -8.35 20.05
CA ASP A 73 -1.36 -7.78 19.17
C ASP A 73 -0.68 -8.88 18.35
N LEU A 74 -0.89 -8.87 17.04
CA LEU A 74 -0.35 -9.86 16.10
C LEU A 74 0.99 -9.42 15.49
N ALA A 75 1.55 -8.28 15.92
CA ALA A 75 2.85 -7.84 15.44
C ALA A 75 3.92 -8.91 15.76
N PRO A 76 4.78 -9.28 14.78
CA PRO A 76 5.83 -10.27 14.98
C PRO A 76 6.69 -9.94 16.21
N GLY A 77 6.89 -10.93 17.09
CA GLY A 77 7.76 -10.81 18.28
C GLY A 77 7.13 -10.17 19.51
N VAL A 78 5.99 -9.46 19.39
CA VAL A 78 5.33 -8.80 20.53
C VAL A 78 4.74 -9.80 21.52
N ARG A 79 3.99 -10.79 21.05
CA ARG A 79 3.38 -11.79 21.96
C ARG A 79 4.42 -12.60 22.72
N GLY A 80 5.51 -13.00 22.06
CA GLY A 80 6.57 -13.79 22.68
C GLY A 80 7.22 -13.05 23.86
N SER A 81 7.57 -11.77 23.66
CA SER A 81 8.14 -10.95 24.73
C SER A 81 7.16 -10.73 25.88
N GLN A 82 5.90 -10.41 25.58
CA GLN A 82 4.83 -10.23 26.55
C GLN A 82 4.54 -11.49 27.38
N LEU A 83 4.52 -12.67 26.74
CA LEU A 83 4.31 -13.94 27.43
C LEU A 83 5.48 -14.27 28.37
N ARG A 84 6.72 -14.03 27.94
CA ARG A 84 7.90 -14.21 28.80
C ARG A 84 7.86 -13.31 30.03
N VAL A 85 7.47 -12.05 29.85
CA VAL A 85 7.27 -11.10 30.96
C VAL A 85 6.19 -11.60 31.93
N ALA A 86 5.06 -12.09 31.42
CA ALA A 86 3.98 -12.63 32.25
C ALA A 86 4.40 -13.88 33.03
N ILE A 87 5.12 -14.81 32.41
CA ILE A 87 5.60 -16.04 33.05
C ILE A 87 6.66 -15.71 34.12
N ASN A 88 7.60 -14.81 33.82
CA ASN A 88 8.60 -14.36 34.79
C ASN A 88 7.95 -13.68 36.00
N ALA A 89 6.95 -12.82 35.78
CA ALA A 89 6.20 -12.20 36.86
C ALA A 89 5.42 -13.23 37.70
N ALA A 90 4.84 -14.26 37.08
CA ALA A 90 4.16 -15.33 37.79
C ALA A 90 5.14 -16.15 38.66
N LYS A 91 6.35 -16.41 38.14
CA LYS A 91 7.44 -17.06 38.89
C LYS A 91 7.87 -16.21 40.08
N GLN A 92 8.05 -14.90 39.88
CA GLN A 92 8.41 -13.96 40.95
C GLN A 92 7.32 -13.88 42.03
N ALA A 93 6.04 -13.91 41.64
CA ALA A 93 4.91 -13.86 42.55
C ALA A 93 4.59 -15.20 43.23
N GLY A 94 5.33 -16.28 42.93
CA GLY A 94 5.16 -17.59 43.55
C GLY A 94 3.90 -18.34 43.10
N VAL A 95 3.37 -18.06 41.90
CA VAL A 95 2.16 -18.72 41.41
C VAL A 95 2.42 -20.20 41.14
N ALA A 96 1.69 -21.08 41.82
CA ALA A 96 1.94 -22.53 41.78
C ALA A 96 1.58 -23.18 40.42
N HIS A 97 0.51 -22.71 39.75
CA HIS A 97 0.10 -23.24 38.44
C HIS A 97 -0.25 -22.12 37.45
N VAL A 98 0.41 -22.15 36.29
CA VAL A 98 0.14 -21.24 35.17
C VAL A 98 -0.45 -22.02 33.99
N PHE A 99 -1.62 -21.60 33.53
CA PHE A 99 -2.29 -22.09 32.34
C PHE A 99 -2.10 -21.06 31.23
N LEU A 100 -1.49 -21.45 30.12
CA LEU A 100 -1.30 -20.58 28.95
C LEU A 100 -2.28 -21.00 27.86
N ILE A 101 -3.07 -20.05 27.35
CA ILE A 101 -3.85 -20.29 26.13
C ILE A 101 -2.92 -20.20 24.93
N SER A 102 -2.76 -21.31 24.21
CA SER A 102 -2.01 -21.39 22.95
C SER A 102 -2.97 -21.68 21.78
N ALA A 103 -2.44 -21.68 20.56
CA ALA A 103 -3.14 -22.14 19.37
C ALA A 103 -2.77 -23.60 19.07
N ALA A 104 -3.70 -24.36 18.46
CA ALA A 104 -3.37 -25.66 17.91
C ALA A 104 -2.46 -25.50 16.67
N GLY A 105 -1.45 -26.35 16.53
CA GLY A 105 -0.52 -26.33 15.37
C GLY A 105 0.69 -25.39 15.51
N THR A 106 0.98 -24.87 16.70
CA THR A 106 2.21 -24.10 16.95
C THR A 106 3.45 -24.99 16.82
N HIS A 107 4.46 -24.51 16.10
CA HIS A 107 5.78 -25.12 15.98
C HIS A 107 6.86 -24.10 16.37
N GLU A 108 8.05 -24.60 16.71
CA GLU A 108 9.20 -23.75 16.99
C GLU A 108 9.55 -22.91 15.74
N ALA A 109 9.70 -21.61 15.94
CA ALA A 109 10.03 -20.66 14.88
C ALA A 109 11.09 -19.69 15.40
N ALA A 110 11.98 -19.26 14.51
CA ALA A 110 13.02 -18.30 14.87
C ALA A 110 12.42 -16.97 15.38
N PRO A 111 13.04 -16.30 16.37
CA PRO A 111 12.68 -14.96 16.77
C PRO A 111 12.71 -14.04 15.54
N PRO A 112 11.64 -13.28 15.26
CA PRO A 112 11.62 -12.39 14.12
C PRO A 112 12.63 -11.25 14.35
N SER A 113 13.34 -10.85 13.29
CA SER A 113 14.17 -9.65 13.30
C SER A 113 13.31 -8.42 13.59
N ILE A 114 13.77 -7.56 14.50
CA ILE A 114 13.06 -6.34 14.89
C ILE A 114 13.88 -5.15 14.42
N PHE A 115 13.34 -4.38 13.47
CA PHE A 115 14.03 -3.21 12.92
C PHE A 115 13.10 -2.01 12.75
N ASN A 116 13.70 -0.83 12.87
CA ASN A 116 13.12 0.42 12.46
C ASN A 116 13.42 0.63 10.97
N ARG A 117 12.38 0.80 10.16
CA ARG A 117 12.51 1.10 8.73
C ARG A 117 12.52 2.61 8.50
N TYR A 118 13.64 3.13 8.03
CA TYR A 118 13.80 4.51 7.56
C TYR A 118 13.61 4.57 6.05
N THR A 119 12.69 5.40 5.58
CA THR A 119 12.43 5.55 4.14
C THR A 119 12.78 6.96 3.69
N TYR A 120 13.73 7.09 2.78
CA TYR A 120 14.17 8.34 2.17
C TYR A 120 13.57 8.42 0.76
N GLN A 121 12.61 9.32 0.57
CA GLN A 121 11.98 9.54 -0.72
C GLN A 121 12.66 10.70 -1.44
N PRO A 122 13.02 10.55 -2.73
CA PRO A 122 13.43 11.67 -3.54
C PRO A 122 12.23 12.59 -3.73
N VAL A 123 12.43 13.89 -3.51
CA VAL A 123 11.40 14.91 -3.66
C VAL A 123 11.82 15.93 -4.70
N VAL A 124 10.86 16.43 -5.49
CA VAL A 124 11.13 17.56 -6.38
C VAL A 124 11.18 18.82 -5.52
N THR A 125 12.35 19.46 -5.44
CA THR A 125 12.56 20.68 -4.65
C THR A 125 12.13 21.95 -5.40
N ARG A 126 12.09 21.90 -6.74
CA ARG A 126 11.56 22.94 -7.63
C ARG A 126 11.08 22.29 -8.93
N ASP A 127 9.91 22.70 -9.42
CA ASP A 127 9.33 22.27 -10.68
C ASP A 127 8.78 23.49 -11.45
N ASP A 128 8.84 23.45 -12.77
CA ASP A 128 8.22 24.42 -13.68
C ASP A 128 7.73 23.69 -14.94
N PRO A 129 6.64 22.90 -14.82
CA PRO A 129 6.21 21.99 -15.87
C PRO A 129 5.62 22.80 -17.03
N ALA A 130 5.91 22.41 -18.28
CA ALA A 130 5.20 22.97 -19.42
C ALA A 130 3.71 22.58 -19.34
N GLN A 131 2.82 23.48 -19.74
CA GLN A 131 1.38 23.30 -19.60
C GLN A 131 0.66 23.56 -20.93
N LEU A 132 -0.20 22.62 -21.33
CA LEU A 132 -1.19 22.78 -22.38
C LEU A 132 -2.57 22.69 -21.74
N LEU A 133 -3.20 23.84 -21.53
CA LEU A 133 -4.48 23.97 -20.83
C LEU A 133 -5.57 24.42 -21.80
N ALA A 134 -6.74 23.78 -21.76
CA ALA A 134 -7.87 24.19 -22.58
C ALA A 134 -9.19 24.28 -21.79
N GLY A 135 -9.88 25.41 -22.04
CA GLY A 135 -11.24 25.69 -21.60
C GLY A 135 -12.33 24.82 -22.25
N GLY A 136 -12.00 24.08 -23.30
CA GLY A 136 -12.93 23.20 -24.01
C GLY A 136 -12.26 21.86 -24.29
N ASN A 137 -12.33 21.42 -25.53
CA ASN A 137 -11.67 20.20 -25.99
C ASN A 137 -10.22 20.48 -26.42
N ILE A 138 -9.36 19.47 -26.31
CA ILE A 138 -8.04 19.44 -26.94
C ILE A 138 -8.09 18.33 -27.99
N VAL A 139 -7.67 18.65 -29.23
CA VAL A 139 -7.46 17.66 -30.28
C VAL A 139 -5.99 17.66 -30.66
N LEU A 140 -5.32 16.52 -30.52
CA LEU A 140 -3.93 16.32 -30.88
C LEU A 140 -3.85 15.30 -32.02
N SER A 141 -3.19 15.66 -33.11
CA SER A 141 -2.89 14.74 -34.22
C SER A 141 -1.44 14.95 -34.63
N ALA A 142 -0.61 13.94 -34.37
CA ALA A 142 0.83 14.01 -34.60
C ALA A 142 1.39 12.61 -34.84
N THR A 143 2.60 12.49 -35.39
CA THR A 143 3.26 11.17 -35.46
C THR A 143 3.60 10.65 -34.08
N GLN A 144 4.06 11.52 -33.17
CA GLN A 144 4.35 11.18 -31.78
C GLN A 144 3.85 12.29 -30.86
N ILE A 145 3.35 11.91 -29.69
CA ILE A 145 2.97 12.83 -28.62
C ILE A 145 3.82 12.48 -27.40
N ASN A 146 4.67 13.40 -26.98
CA ASN A 146 5.57 13.19 -25.86
C ASN A 146 5.31 14.22 -24.77
N ASN A 147 4.75 13.77 -23.64
CA ASN A 147 4.48 14.55 -22.45
C ASN A 147 5.48 14.18 -21.35
N GLN A 148 6.60 14.89 -21.31
CA GLN A 148 7.66 14.72 -20.32
C GLN A 148 7.60 15.82 -19.27
N GLN A 149 7.43 15.43 -18.01
CA GLN A 149 7.32 16.34 -16.87
C GLN A 149 6.35 17.51 -17.09
N SER A 150 5.31 17.29 -17.87
CA SER A 150 4.44 18.35 -18.39
C SER A 150 2.97 18.00 -18.20
N LYS A 151 2.10 19.00 -18.31
CA LYS A 151 0.66 18.87 -18.01
C LYS A 151 -0.17 19.19 -19.25
N ILE A 152 -1.01 18.24 -19.66
CA ILE A 152 -2.00 18.43 -20.72
C ILE A 152 -3.37 18.27 -20.09
N VAL A 153 -4.11 19.38 -19.95
CA VAL A 153 -5.38 19.41 -19.21
C VAL A 153 -6.49 20.08 -20.03
N ALA A 154 -7.58 19.37 -20.28
CA ALA A 154 -8.81 19.92 -20.85
C ALA A 154 -9.93 19.95 -19.80
N GLY A 155 -10.86 20.90 -19.87
CA GLY A 155 -12.13 20.71 -19.15
C GLY A 155 -13.19 19.94 -19.93
N GLY A 156 -13.07 19.90 -21.25
CA GLY A 156 -13.85 19.04 -22.12
C GLY A 156 -13.11 17.73 -22.37
N ASN A 157 -13.12 17.31 -23.63
CA ASN A 157 -12.52 16.06 -24.09
C ASN A 157 -11.08 16.29 -24.56
N ILE A 158 -10.18 15.36 -24.27
CA ILE A 158 -8.91 15.23 -24.99
C ILE A 158 -9.06 14.11 -25.99
N THR A 159 -8.83 14.37 -27.27
CA THR A 159 -8.72 13.35 -28.31
C THR A 159 -7.33 13.42 -28.93
N ALA A 160 -6.54 12.38 -28.74
CA ALA A 160 -5.19 12.28 -29.25
C ALA A 160 -5.06 11.11 -30.21
N THR A 161 -4.51 11.34 -31.41
CA THR A 161 -4.18 10.30 -32.38
C THR A 161 -2.73 10.41 -32.78
N ALA A 162 -1.97 9.33 -32.61
CA ALA A 162 -0.55 9.28 -32.96
C ALA A 162 -0.06 7.87 -33.32
N ALA A 163 1.20 7.76 -33.75
CA ALA A 163 1.88 6.46 -33.82
C ALA A 163 2.35 6.01 -32.44
N ALA A 164 2.81 6.93 -31.59
CA ALA A 164 3.16 6.65 -30.20
C ALA A 164 2.74 7.80 -29.28
N ILE A 165 2.34 7.47 -28.06
CA ILE A 165 1.99 8.44 -27.01
C ILE A 165 2.77 8.11 -25.74
N ASP A 166 3.65 9.00 -25.34
CA ASP A 166 4.53 8.85 -24.19
C ASP A 166 4.17 9.86 -23.09
N ASN A 167 3.81 9.38 -21.91
CA ASN A 167 3.50 10.19 -20.73
C ASN A 167 4.48 9.85 -19.60
N GLN A 168 5.56 10.61 -19.51
CA GLN A 168 6.76 10.20 -18.77
C GLN A 168 7.15 11.16 -17.63
N SER A 169 7.04 10.70 -16.39
CA SER A 169 7.54 11.41 -15.20
C SER A 169 9.02 11.13 -14.92
N VAL A 170 9.67 12.01 -14.15
CA VAL A 170 11.02 11.74 -13.60
C VAL A 170 10.95 10.58 -12.63
N VAL A 171 11.91 9.67 -12.74
CA VAL A 171 12.15 8.61 -11.76
C VAL A 171 13.46 8.87 -11.00
N SER A 172 13.49 8.57 -9.71
CA SER A 172 14.68 8.62 -8.86
C SER A 172 14.69 7.49 -7.84
N GLN A 173 15.83 7.21 -7.24
CA GLN A 173 15.99 6.13 -6.27
C GLN A 173 15.55 6.56 -4.87
N GLN A 174 14.45 5.97 -4.40
CA GLN A 174 14.08 5.90 -2.99
C GLN A 174 15.08 5.01 -2.25
N ARG A 175 15.54 5.43 -1.09
CA ARG A 175 16.43 4.65 -0.22
C ARG A 175 15.64 4.15 0.99
N VAL A 176 15.59 2.85 1.23
CA VAL A 176 15.01 2.25 2.44
C VAL A 176 16.15 1.70 3.28
N ARG A 177 16.27 2.13 4.53
CA ARG A 177 17.29 1.67 5.47
C ARG A 177 16.63 1.02 6.67
N ASP A 178 16.86 -0.27 6.89
CA ASP A 178 16.33 -0.99 8.05
C ASP A 178 17.43 -1.07 9.12
N VAL A 179 17.17 -0.52 10.31
CA VAL A 179 18.13 -0.52 11.43
C VAL A 179 17.49 -1.13 12.66
N GLY A 180 18.11 -2.14 13.26
CA GLY A 180 17.65 -2.70 14.51
C GLY A 180 18.45 -3.89 14.97
N THR A 181 17.75 -4.89 15.47
CA THR A 181 18.33 -6.10 16.03
C THR A 181 17.82 -7.29 15.24
N GLN A 182 18.73 -7.99 14.58
CA GLN A 182 18.45 -9.33 14.07
C GLN A 182 18.86 -10.36 15.11
N TRP A 183 18.25 -11.53 15.05
CA TRP A 183 18.61 -12.67 15.88
C TRP A 183 19.22 -13.74 14.99
N SER A 184 20.43 -14.16 15.30
CA SER A 184 21.06 -15.32 14.67
C SER A 184 21.28 -16.40 15.72
N TRP A 185 21.17 -17.68 15.33
CA TRP A 185 21.54 -18.76 16.23
C TRP A 185 23.06 -18.79 16.38
N GLY A 186 23.57 -18.87 17.60
CA GLY A 186 24.99 -18.81 17.88
C GLY A 186 25.33 -19.15 19.33
N VAL A 187 26.60 -18.99 19.68
CA VAL A 187 27.10 -19.24 21.03
C VAL A 187 26.66 -18.08 21.94
N THR A 188 25.91 -18.42 22.99
CA THR A 188 25.43 -17.49 24.03
C THR A 188 26.32 -17.49 25.28
N GLY A 189 27.15 -18.51 25.45
CA GLY A 189 28.06 -18.68 26.58
C GLY A 189 28.86 -19.98 26.48
N GLY A 190 29.60 -20.31 27.52
CA GLY A 190 30.23 -21.61 27.68
C GLY A 190 30.53 -21.90 29.14
N HIS A 191 30.56 -23.19 29.50
CA HIS A 191 30.86 -23.66 30.83
C HIS A 191 31.84 -24.84 30.78
N ASP A 192 32.66 -24.98 31.83
CA ASP A 192 33.50 -26.16 32.02
C ASP A 192 32.64 -27.33 32.48
N ASP A 193 32.56 -28.39 31.66
CA ASP A 193 31.94 -29.64 32.08
C ASP A 193 33.06 -30.60 32.52
N CYS A 194 33.22 -30.74 33.84
CA CYS A 194 34.30 -31.50 34.46
C CYS A 194 33.86 -32.96 34.69
N TYR A 195 34.06 -33.84 33.71
CA TYR A 195 34.50 -35.26 33.83
C TYR A 195 34.22 -36.02 32.50
N PRO A 196 35.17 -36.09 31.55
CA PRO A 196 36.47 -35.41 31.45
C PRO A 196 36.31 -33.91 31.16
N CYS A 197 37.26 -33.04 31.54
CA CYS A 197 37.13 -31.59 31.35
C CYS A 197 37.06 -31.22 29.86
N HIS A 198 35.88 -30.80 29.40
CA HIS A 198 35.69 -30.21 28.08
C HIS A 198 34.90 -28.91 28.22
N TRP A 199 35.29 -27.90 27.46
CA TRP A 199 34.58 -26.63 27.38
C TRP A 199 33.30 -26.83 26.57
N VAL A 200 32.14 -26.73 27.20
CA VAL A 200 30.81 -26.88 26.57
C VAL A 200 30.27 -25.49 26.26
N LEU A 201 29.88 -25.27 25.01
CA LEU A 201 29.29 -24.01 24.57
C LEU A 201 27.76 -24.04 24.72
N ASP A 202 27.20 -22.98 25.29
CA ASP A 202 25.76 -22.78 25.41
C ASP A 202 25.23 -22.14 24.13
N TRP A 203 24.30 -22.80 23.45
CA TRP A 203 23.72 -22.34 22.18
C TRP A 203 22.39 -21.62 22.38
N GLY A 204 22.19 -20.52 21.65
CA GLY A 204 20.94 -19.77 21.66
C GLY A 204 20.89 -18.67 20.61
N TYR A 205 19.80 -17.90 20.60
CA TYR A 205 19.70 -16.74 19.71
C TYR A 205 20.53 -15.58 20.25
N VAL A 206 21.52 -15.15 19.48
CA VAL A 206 22.37 -14.00 19.72
C VAL A 206 21.82 -12.80 18.95
N ALA A 207 21.65 -11.68 19.63
CA ALA A 207 21.26 -10.41 19.02
C ALA A 207 22.47 -9.77 18.34
N SER A 208 22.35 -9.43 17.06
CA SER A 208 23.33 -8.59 16.36
C SER A 208 22.69 -7.32 15.80
N GLY A 209 23.50 -6.27 15.65
CA GLY A 209 23.08 -5.04 15.00
C GLY A 209 22.75 -5.31 13.53
N TYR A 210 21.55 -4.91 13.11
CA TYR A 210 21.08 -4.99 11.74
C TYR A 210 21.05 -3.58 11.14
N ASP A 211 21.69 -3.39 10.00
CA ASP A 211 21.67 -2.14 9.26
C ASP A 211 21.80 -2.44 7.76
N THR A 212 20.69 -2.40 7.03
CA THR A 212 20.67 -2.65 5.58
C THR A 212 20.12 -1.45 4.84
N THR A 213 20.62 -1.20 3.64
CA THR A 213 20.14 -0.12 2.77
C THR A 213 19.78 -0.68 1.40
N ALA A 214 18.53 -0.46 0.97
CA ALA A 214 18.02 -0.80 -0.35
C ALA A 214 17.69 0.47 -1.14
N TYR A 215 17.88 0.43 -2.47
CA TYR A 215 17.51 1.51 -3.38
C TYR A 215 16.36 1.05 -4.29
N THR A 216 15.45 1.96 -4.63
CA THR A 216 14.21 1.66 -5.35
C THR A 216 13.88 2.81 -6.30
N THR A 217 13.97 2.57 -7.60
CA THR A 217 13.59 3.58 -8.60
C THR A 217 12.08 3.81 -8.58
N MET A 218 11.61 5.00 -8.19
CA MET A 218 10.21 5.41 -8.22
C MET A 218 10.05 6.75 -8.94
N PRO A 219 8.86 7.07 -9.48
CA PRO A 219 8.54 8.45 -9.84
C PRO A 219 8.81 9.36 -8.63
N VAL A 220 9.48 10.50 -8.86
CA VAL A 220 9.82 11.44 -7.78
C VAL A 220 8.52 12.01 -7.21
N ALA A 221 8.20 11.69 -5.96
CA ALA A 221 7.06 12.26 -5.25
C ALA A 221 7.48 13.58 -4.61
N SER A 222 6.83 14.72 -4.89
CA SER A 222 7.14 15.92 -4.09
C SER A 222 6.61 15.75 -2.69
N GLY A 223 7.54 15.66 -1.73
CA GLY A 223 7.21 15.82 -0.32
C GLY A 223 6.65 17.22 -0.10
N VAL A 224 5.41 17.29 0.37
CA VAL A 224 5.07 18.34 1.34
C VAL A 224 5.95 18.05 2.55
N SER A 225 6.85 18.96 2.89
CA SER A 225 7.63 18.88 4.12
C SER A 225 6.65 18.85 5.30
N GLY A 226 6.39 17.64 5.79
CA GLY A 226 5.61 17.36 6.98
C GLY A 226 6.23 16.13 7.60
N ASN A 227 6.79 16.29 8.80
CA ASN A 227 7.40 15.24 9.61
C ASN A 227 6.43 14.04 9.78
N ASN A 228 6.49 13.06 8.87
CA ASN A 228 5.73 11.83 8.98
C ASN A 228 6.57 10.75 9.64
N ARG A 229 6.59 10.82 10.97
CA ARG A 229 6.92 9.67 11.82
C ARG A 229 5.73 8.72 11.75
N SER A 230 5.83 7.69 10.91
CA SER A 230 4.76 6.72 10.70
C SER A 230 4.60 5.81 11.92
N THR A 231 3.55 6.04 12.70
CA THR A 231 2.98 5.09 13.66
C THR A 231 1.49 4.91 13.33
N SER A 232 1.09 3.65 13.19
CA SER A 232 -0.26 3.07 13.10
C SER A 232 -1.50 3.98 13.22
N THR A 233 -2.41 3.79 12.26
CA THR A 233 -3.88 3.81 12.42
C THR A 233 -4.50 4.96 13.21
N THR A 234 -4.64 6.12 12.57
CA THR A 234 -5.84 6.97 12.69
C THR A 234 -5.96 7.77 11.39
N GLN A 235 -7.11 7.75 10.73
CA GLN A 235 -7.40 8.58 9.56
C GLN A 235 -7.31 10.06 9.98
N ALA A 236 -6.15 10.67 9.82
CA ALA A 236 -6.04 12.12 9.80
C ALA A 236 -6.47 12.59 8.41
N ARG A 237 -7.59 13.32 8.33
CA ARG A 237 -7.98 14.06 7.12
C ARG A 237 -6.84 14.99 6.73
N SER A 238 -6.12 14.64 5.68
CA SER A 238 -5.15 15.52 5.04
C SER A 238 -5.91 16.54 4.19
N THR A 239 -5.62 17.83 4.39
CA THR A 239 -6.13 18.93 3.54
C THR A 239 -4.96 19.46 2.71
N ALA A 240 -5.12 19.53 1.40
CA ALA A 240 -4.07 20.01 0.50
C ALA A 240 -4.25 21.50 0.31
N THR A 241 -3.22 22.26 0.66
CA THR A 241 -3.10 23.65 0.26
C THR A 241 -2.01 23.70 -0.80
N VAL A 242 -2.19 24.44 -1.89
CA VAL A 242 -1.03 24.81 -2.71
C VAL A 242 -0.18 25.71 -1.82
N PRO A 243 1.07 25.36 -1.45
CA PRO A 243 2.01 26.39 -1.07
C PRO A 243 2.17 27.19 -2.35
N THR A 244 1.47 28.32 -2.47
CA THR A 244 1.89 29.31 -3.44
C THR A 244 3.24 29.76 -2.92
N ASN A 245 4.30 29.12 -3.38
CA ASN A 245 5.54 29.82 -3.59
C ASN A 245 5.39 30.37 -5.01
N PRO A 246 4.72 31.51 -5.22
CA PRO A 246 4.92 32.15 -6.47
C PRO A 246 6.35 32.66 -6.37
N ALA A 247 7.25 32.07 -7.15
CA ALA A 247 7.83 32.99 -8.09
C ALA A 247 6.61 33.61 -8.81
N THR A 248 6.18 34.79 -8.36
CA THR A 248 5.36 35.71 -9.15
C THR A 248 6.23 36.14 -10.32
N SER A 249 6.66 35.17 -11.14
CA SER A 249 7.22 35.43 -12.44
C SER A 249 6.03 35.55 -13.37
N GLY A 250 5.62 36.81 -13.52
CA GLY A 250 4.81 37.24 -14.63
C GLY A 250 3.32 37.02 -14.39
N VAL A 251 2.67 38.11 -13.97
CA VAL A 251 1.58 38.66 -14.78
C VAL A 251 1.73 38.18 -16.23
N LEU A 252 0.80 37.34 -16.69
CA LEU A 252 0.87 36.70 -17.99
C LEU A 252 1.00 37.79 -19.07
N ASN A 253 2.16 37.88 -19.73
CA ASN A 253 2.33 38.65 -20.96
C ASN A 253 1.57 37.93 -22.09
N SER A 254 0.26 38.03 -22.06
CA SER A 254 -0.64 37.54 -23.10
C SER A 254 -1.39 38.72 -23.68
N ALA A 255 -1.58 38.74 -25.00
CA ALA A 255 -2.39 39.76 -25.67
C ALA A 255 -3.85 39.81 -25.16
N LEU A 256 -4.30 38.76 -24.45
CA LEU A 256 -5.62 38.67 -23.82
C LEU A 256 -5.77 39.58 -22.60
N PHE A 257 -4.67 39.96 -21.93
CA PHE A 257 -4.71 40.72 -20.69
C PHE A 257 -3.89 42.00 -20.81
N ARG A 258 -4.34 43.04 -20.11
CA ARG A 258 -3.63 44.31 -19.98
C ARG A 258 -3.36 44.57 -18.52
N ASN A 259 -2.16 45.08 -18.26
CA ASN A 259 -1.77 45.50 -16.92
C ASN A 259 -2.13 46.96 -16.78
N THR A 260 -2.90 47.28 -15.74
CA THR A 260 -3.32 48.65 -15.51
C THR A 260 -2.31 49.34 -14.59
N SER A 261 -1.58 50.32 -15.13
CA SER A 261 -0.73 51.22 -14.33
C SER A 261 -1.52 52.31 -13.60
N ASN A 262 -2.82 52.43 -13.86
CA ASN A 262 -3.70 53.40 -13.22
C ASN A 262 -3.87 53.08 -11.71
N PRO A 263 -3.48 54.00 -10.80
CA PRO A 263 -3.67 53.82 -9.37
C PRO A 263 -5.14 53.74 -8.94
N ALA A 264 -6.06 54.33 -9.71
CA ALA A 264 -7.49 54.35 -9.44
C ALA A 264 -8.26 53.16 -10.05
N ALA A 265 -7.58 52.24 -10.74
CA ALA A 265 -8.23 51.02 -11.25
C ALA A 265 -8.60 50.07 -10.10
N ASN A 266 -9.71 49.35 -10.24
CA ASN A 266 -10.15 48.37 -9.23
C ASN A 266 -9.36 47.04 -9.30
N TYR A 267 -8.65 46.82 -10.42
CA TYR A 267 -7.93 45.60 -10.77
C TYR A 267 -6.48 45.93 -11.12
N LEU A 268 -5.56 44.98 -10.96
CA LEU A 268 -4.20 45.07 -11.51
C LEU A 268 -4.12 44.59 -12.96
N ILE A 269 -4.95 43.60 -13.30
CA ILE A 269 -4.99 42.93 -14.59
C ILE A 269 -6.43 42.93 -15.11
N GLU A 270 -6.63 43.45 -16.30
CA GLU A 270 -7.93 43.50 -16.95
C GLU A 270 -7.89 42.74 -18.27
N THR A 271 -9.01 42.12 -18.65
CA THR A 271 -9.13 41.46 -19.94
C THR A 271 -9.22 42.49 -21.05
N ASP A 272 -8.41 42.33 -22.09
CA ASP A 272 -8.41 43.24 -23.23
C ASP A 272 -9.79 43.19 -23.92
N PRO A 273 -10.52 44.34 -24.02
CA PRO A 273 -11.87 44.37 -24.57
C PRO A 273 -11.98 43.82 -25.99
N ARG A 274 -10.88 43.81 -26.77
CA ARG A 274 -10.85 43.21 -28.12
C ARG A 274 -11.12 41.71 -28.12
N PHE A 275 -10.95 41.03 -26.98
CA PHE A 275 -11.09 39.57 -26.88
C PHE A 275 -12.26 39.11 -26.02
N ALA A 276 -12.84 39.95 -25.15
CA ALA A 276 -13.83 39.49 -24.16
C ALA A 276 -14.98 40.47 -23.79
N SER A 277 -15.24 41.53 -24.56
CA SER A 277 -16.24 42.57 -24.21
C SER A 277 -17.74 42.15 -24.30
N TYR A 278 -18.07 40.86 -24.32
CA TYR A 278 -19.43 40.39 -24.65
C TYR A 278 -20.33 40.07 -23.45
N LYS A 279 -19.82 40.10 -22.20
CA LYS A 279 -20.64 39.93 -20.98
C LYS A 279 -19.95 40.42 -19.71
N THR A 280 -20.72 40.69 -18.66
CA THR A 280 -20.21 40.90 -17.30
C THR A 280 -19.88 39.55 -16.67
N TRP A 281 -18.63 39.38 -16.23
CA TRP A 281 -18.16 38.14 -15.62
C TRP A 281 -18.31 38.18 -14.11
N LEU A 282 -18.70 37.05 -13.50
CA LEU A 282 -18.68 36.89 -12.04
C LEU A 282 -17.25 37.10 -11.52
N SER A 283 -17.09 37.98 -10.54
CA SER A 283 -15.81 38.31 -9.91
C SER A 283 -15.90 38.14 -8.39
N SER A 284 -14.77 38.31 -7.72
CA SER A 284 -14.66 38.42 -6.27
C SER A 284 -15.52 39.53 -5.63
N ASP A 285 -16.09 40.47 -6.41
CA ASP A 285 -17.09 41.44 -5.92
C ASP A 285 -18.28 40.73 -5.25
N TYR A 286 -18.64 39.56 -5.79
CA TYR A 286 -19.72 38.75 -5.25
C TYR A 286 -19.47 38.37 -3.79
N MET A 287 -18.25 37.92 -3.48
CA MET A 287 -17.86 37.55 -2.12
C MET A 287 -17.76 38.76 -1.20
N LEU A 288 -17.15 39.86 -1.67
CA LEU A 288 -16.97 41.09 -0.90
C LEU A 288 -18.31 41.74 -0.53
N THR A 289 -19.24 41.78 -1.49
CA THR A 289 -20.61 42.26 -1.27
C THR A 289 -21.36 41.36 -0.28
N SER A 290 -21.22 40.04 -0.41
CA SER A 290 -21.88 39.07 0.49
C SER A 290 -21.36 39.14 1.93
N LEU A 291 -20.13 39.61 2.13
CA LEU A 291 -19.52 39.84 3.45
C LEU A 291 -19.68 41.28 3.95
N ALA A 292 -20.44 42.11 3.23
CA ALA A 292 -20.67 43.53 3.55
C ALA A 292 -19.38 44.32 3.80
N ILE A 293 -18.33 44.05 3.01
CA ILE A 293 -17.07 44.79 3.07
C ILE A 293 -17.27 46.17 2.45
N ASP A 294 -16.80 47.22 3.13
CA ASP A 294 -16.84 48.59 2.64
C ASP A 294 -16.04 48.71 1.33
N PRO A 295 -16.68 49.09 0.19
CA PRO A 295 -15.98 49.30 -1.07
C PRO A 295 -14.85 50.34 -0.98
N ALA A 296 -14.95 51.32 -0.07
CA ALA A 296 -13.93 52.36 0.11
C ALA A 296 -12.67 51.84 0.85
N LEU A 297 -12.78 50.73 1.57
CA LEU A 297 -11.69 50.08 2.31
C LEU A 297 -11.21 48.80 1.62
N THR A 298 -11.83 48.44 0.50
CA THR A 298 -11.49 47.25 -0.27
C THR A 298 -10.19 47.48 -1.01
N GLN A 299 -9.23 46.58 -0.81
CA GLN A 299 -7.97 46.62 -1.53
C GLN A 299 -8.15 46.31 -3.01
N LYS A 300 -7.18 46.74 -3.81
CA LYS A 300 -7.11 46.43 -5.25
C LYS A 300 -7.15 44.92 -5.46
N ARG A 301 -7.81 44.46 -6.52
CA ARG A 301 -7.91 43.03 -6.84
C ARG A 301 -6.88 42.64 -7.88
N LEU A 302 -6.48 41.36 -7.86
CA LEU A 302 -5.50 40.86 -8.81
C LEU A 302 -5.98 41.01 -10.25
N GLY A 303 -7.23 40.67 -10.54
CA GLY A 303 -7.77 40.86 -11.89
C GLY A 303 -9.29 40.93 -11.94
N ASP A 304 -9.81 41.20 -13.13
CA ASP A 304 -11.24 41.18 -13.40
C ASP A 304 -11.84 39.77 -13.28
N GLY A 305 -13.18 39.65 -13.37
CA GLY A 305 -13.87 38.38 -13.17
C GLY A 305 -13.45 37.27 -14.15
N PHE A 306 -13.03 37.62 -15.38
CA PHE A 306 -12.55 36.63 -16.35
C PHE A 306 -11.15 36.12 -15.96
N TYR A 307 -10.24 37.02 -15.60
CA TYR A 307 -8.92 36.67 -15.10
C TYR A 307 -8.99 35.80 -13.83
N GLU A 308 -9.83 36.18 -12.87
CA GLU A 308 -9.99 35.46 -11.60
C GLU A 308 -10.55 34.05 -11.80
N GLN A 309 -11.57 33.87 -12.65
CA GLN A 309 -12.12 32.54 -12.95
C GLN A 309 -11.07 31.61 -13.56
N ARG A 310 -10.25 32.13 -14.49
CA ARG A 310 -9.11 31.39 -15.06
C ARG A 310 -8.12 30.98 -13.97
N LEU A 311 -7.71 31.93 -13.13
CA LEU A 311 -6.78 31.69 -12.03
C LEU A 311 -7.27 30.59 -11.07
N ILE A 312 -8.55 30.60 -10.71
CA ILE A 312 -9.14 29.57 -9.86
C ILE A 312 -9.09 28.20 -10.53
N ASN A 313 -9.39 28.11 -11.82
CA ASN A 313 -9.33 26.84 -12.53
C ASN A 313 -7.91 26.29 -12.64
N GLU A 314 -6.91 27.16 -12.83
CA GLU A 314 -5.49 26.77 -12.81
C GLU A 314 -5.11 26.22 -11.43
N GLN A 315 -5.54 26.86 -10.35
CA GLN A 315 -5.32 26.35 -8.99
C GLN A 315 -6.00 25.00 -8.73
N VAL A 316 -7.25 24.81 -9.20
CA VAL A 316 -7.97 23.53 -9.10
C VAL A 316 -7.25 22.44 -9.90
N ALA A 317 -6.81 22.75 -11.12
CA ALA A 317 -6.04 21.84 -11.96
C ALA A 317 -4.71 21.46 -11.32
N GLN A 318 -4.04 22.38 -10.64
CA GLN A 318 -2.83 22.10 -9.88
C GLN A 318 -3.12 21.24 -8.63
N LEU A 319 -4.21 21.48 -7.92
CA LEU A 319 -4.55 20.76 -6.69
C LEU A 319 -5.02 19.32 -6.95
N THR A 320 -5.83 19.13 -7.98
CA THR A 320 -6.58 17.89 -8.19
C THR A 320 -6.22 17.16 -9.47
N GLY A 321 -5.46 17.81 -10.35
CA GLY A 321 -5.25 17.36 -11.72
C GLY A 321 -6.52 17.37 -12.56
N ARG A 322 -7.62 17.98 -12.10
CA ARG A 322 -8.90 18.12 -12.81
C ARG A 322 -9.23 19.59 -12.97
N ARG A 323 -10.03 19.96 -13.96
CA ARG A 323 -10.46 21.36 -14.07
C ARG A 323 -11.50 21.76 -13.02
N PHE A 324 -12.37 20.83 -12.65
CA PHE A 324 -13.45 21.08 -11.69
C PHE A 324 -13.35 20.18 -10.46
N LEU A 325 -13.61 20.75 -9.28
CA LEU A 325 -13.59 20.03 -7.99
C LEU A 325 -14.79 19.08 -7.83
N ALA A 326 -15.90 19.39 -8.51
CA ALA A 326 -17.13 18.60 -8.51
C ALA A 326 -17.72 18.56 -9.94
N ASN A 327 -18.98 18.12 -10.06
CA ASN A 327 -19.70 18.05 -11.33
C ASN A 327 -20.18 19.43 -11.84
N TYR A 328 -19.36 20.47 -11.66
CA TYR A 328 -19.64 21.80 -12.18
C TYR A 328 -19.64 21.78 -13.70
N THR A 329 -20.53 22.56 -14.30
CA THR A 329 -20.73 22.63 -15.75
C THR A 329 -20.08 23.86 -16.38
N SER A 330 -19.66 24.84 -15.57
CA SER A 330 -18.95 26.04 -15.99
C SER A 330 -17.99 26.58 -14.93
N GLU A 331 -17.03 27.41 -15.37
CA GLU A 331 -16.08 28.13 -14.51
C GLU A 331 -16.81 29.08 -13.54
N GLU A 332 -17.82 29.77 -14.06
CA GLU A 332 -18.67 30.68 -13.30
C GLU A 332 -19.42 29.95 -12.19
N GLN A 333 -20.01 28.78 -12.49
CA GLN A 333 -20.71 27.96 -11.49
C GLN A 333 -19.77 27.44 -10.41
N GLN A 334 -18.58 26.95 -10.78
CA GLN A 334 -17.56 26.52 -9.83
C GLN A 334 -17.14 27.69 -8.94
N TYR A 335 -16.82 28.83 -9.54
CA TYR A 335 -16.32 29.99 -8.83
C TYR A 335 -17.37 30.52 -7.84
N GLN A 336 -18.63 30.61 -8.25
CA GLN A 336 -19.73 30.99 -7.37
C GLN A 336 -19.90 30.01 -6.21
N ALA A 337 -19.88 28.70 -6.47
CA ALA A 337 -20.05 27.69 -5.44
C ALA A 337 -18.92 27.74 -4.39
N LEU A 338 -17.68 27.89 -4.85
CA LEU A 338 -16.52 28.01 -3.96
C LEU A 338 -16.54 29.31 -3.15
N MET A 339 -16.98 30.43 -3.74
CA MET A 339 -17.19 31.68 -3.02
C MET A 339 -18.33 31.57 -2.00
N ASN A 340 -19.45 30.94 -2.34
CA ASN A 340 -20.57 30.69 -1.40
C ASN A 340 -20.11 29.88 -0.17
N ALA A 341 -19.32 28.83 -0.41
CA ALA A 341 -18.73 28.04 0.66
C ALA A 341 -17.75 28.87 1.51
N GLY A 342 -16.93 29.71 0.87
CA GLY A 342 -16.03 30.65 1.55
C GLY A 342 -16.77 31.70 2.40
N VAL A 343 -17.85 32.30 1.89
CA VAL A 343 -18.70 33.25 2.62
C VAL A 343 -19.33 32.57 3.84
N THR A 344 -19.88 31.37 3.67
CA THR A 344 -20.48 30.60 4.76
C THR A 344 -19.45 30.33 5.87
N TYR A 345 -18.26 29.88 5.48
CA TYR A 345 -17.17 29.62 6.42
C TYR A 345 -16.68 30.88 7.12
N ALA A 346 -16.60 32.01 6.40
CA ALA A 346 -16.19 33.28 6.99
C ALA A 346 -17.18 33.82 8.02
N GLN A 347 -18.48 33.74 7.72
CA GLN A 347 -19.53 34.16 8.65
C GLN A 347 -19.52 33.31 9.92
N SER A 348 -19.33 31.99 9.81
CA SER A 348 -19.30 31.10 10.98
C SER A 348 -18.04 31.25 11.83
N HIS A 349 -16.94 31.75 11.25
CA HIS A 349 -15.64 31.89 11.92
C HIS A 349 -15.18 33.35 12.11
N ASN A 350 -16.04 34.33 11.83
CA ASN A 350 -15.75 35.77 11.89
C ASN A 350 -14.48 36.17 11.13
N LEU A 351 -14.28 35.61 9.94
CA LEU A 351 -13.11 35.87 9.10
C LEU A 351 -13.31 37.07 8.20
N ARG A 352 -12.21 37.76 7.88
CA ARG A 352 -12.19 38.89 6.95
C ARG A 352 -11.27 38.60 5.77
N PRO A 353 -11.70 38.86 4.52
CA PRO A 353 -10.84 38.83 3.34
C PRO A 353 -9.54 39.64 3.53
N GLY A 354 -8.45 39.18 2.90
CA GLY A 354 -7.11 39.77 3.02
C GLY A 354 -6.17 38.96 3.91
N ILE A 355 -6.70 38.19 4.86
CA ILE A 355 -5.89 37.32 5.74
C ILE A 355 -5.99 35.88 5.28
N ALA A 356 -4.86 35.20 5.05
CA ALA A 356 -4.82 33.79 4.66
C ALA A 356 -5.40 32.88 5.77
N LEU A 357 -6.08 31.80 5.39
CA LEU A 357 -6.51 30.79 6.35
C LEU A 357 -5.30 30.11 7.01
N THR A 358 -5.32 29.97 8.33
CA THR A 358 -4.28 29.25 9.06
C THR A 358 -4.36 27.74 8.80
N ALA A 359 -3.28 27.00 9.02
CA ALA A 359 -3.29 25.54 8.85
C ALA A 359 -4.37 24.84 9.70
N GLU A 360 -4.65 25.38 10.89
CA GLU A 360 -5.73 24.89 11.76
C GLU A 360 -7.12 25.20 11.19
N GLN A 361 -7.31 26.36 10.58
CA GLN A 361 -8.57 26.68 9.90
C GLN A 361 -8.76 25.81 8.65
N VAL A 362 -7.70 25.59 7.88
CA VAL A 362 -7.76 24.73 6.68
C VAL A 362 -8.13 23.30 7.05
N SER A 363 -7.56 22.74 8.13
CA SER A 363 -7.87 21.37 8.55
C SER A 363 -9.31 21.17 9.04
N ARG A 364 -10.00 22.26 9.39
CA ARG A 364 -11.41 22.28 9.82
C ARG A 364 -12.40 22.52 8.68
N LEU A 365 -11.92 22.77 7.45
CA LEU A 365 -12.79 22.93 6.29
C LEU A 365 -13.62 21.66 6.06
N THR A 366 -14.92 21.84 5.87
CA THR A 366 -15.87 20.77 5.55
C THR A 366 -16.28 20.77 4.07
N SER A 367 -15.93 21.83 3.34
CA SER A 367 -16.14 21.99 1.90
C SER A 367 -14.93 22.68 1.25
N ASP A 368 -14.80 22.57 -0.07
CA ASP A 368 -13.80 23.32 -0.82
C ASP A 368 -14.23 24.79 -0.91
N VAL A 369 -13.29 25.72 -0.73
CA VAL A 369 -13.59 27.16 -0.69
C VAL A 369 -12.64 27.96 -1.58
N VAL A 370 -13.12 29.11 -2.03
CA VAL A 370 -12.27 30.21 -2.50
C VAL A 370 -12.20 31.24 -1.39
N TRP A 371 -11.00 31.76 -1.15
CA TRP A 371 -10.74 32.80 -0.16
C TRP A 371 -9.82 33.88 -0.75
N LEU A 372 -10.08 35.15 -0.44
CA LEU A 372 -9.26 36.28 -0.91
C LEU A 372 -8.13 36.55 0.08
N VAL A 373 -6.89 36.52 -0.41
CA VAL A 373 -5.67 36.71 0.39
C VAL A 373 -4.89 37.90 -0.15
N GLU A 374 -4.45 38.80 0.73
CA GLU A 374 -3.56 39.91 0.36
C GLU A 374 -2.17 39.36 0.00
N LYS A 375 -1.66 39.70 -1.19
CA LYS A 375 -0.31 39.36 -1.63
C LYS A 375 0.38 40.53 -2.32
N ASP A 376 1.70 40.54 -2.20
CA ASP A 376 2.59 41.37 -3.01
C ASP A 376 2.69 40.76 -4.43
N VAL A 377 2.25 41.51 -5.44
CA VAL A 377 2.24 41.09 -6.84
C VAL A 377 3.27 41.90 -7.62
N THR A 378 4.23 41.21 -8.23
CA THR A 378 5.23 41.82 -9.12
C THR A 378 4.69 41.93 -10.54
N LEU A 379 4.55 43.16 -11.05
CA LEU A 379 4.14 43.49 -12.42
C LEU A 379 5.30 43.29 -13.41
N PRO A 380 5.06 43.18 -14.73
CA PRO A 380 6.12 42.96 -15.72
C PRO A 380 7.16 44.08 -15.83
N ASP A 381 6.84 45.26 -15.31
CA ASP A 381 7.76 46.39 -15.20
C ASP A 381 8.70 46.30 -13.97
N GLY A 382 8.59 45.23 -13.18
CA GLY A 382 9.36 44.98 -11.97
C GLY A 382 8.82 45.68 -10.73
N SER A 383 7.73 46.45 -10.83
CA SER A 383 7.08 47.09 -9.67
C SER A 383 6.24 46.08 -8.88
N THR A 384 6.09 46.32 -7.57
CA THR A 384 5.27 45.47 -6.69
C THR A 384 4.05 46.25 -6.21
N GLN A 385 2.86 45.65 -6.32
CA GLN A 385 1.61 46.21 -5.78
C GLN A 385 0.89 45.17 -4.92
N ARG A 386 0.23 45.61 -3.84
CA ARG A 386 -0.61 44.72 -3.04
C ARG A 386 -1.96 44.53 -3.69
N ALA A 387 -2.41 43.29 -3.75
CA ALA A 387 -3.75 42.97 -4.21
C ALA A 387 -4.36 41.77 -3.50
N LEU A 388 -5.70 41.74 -3.48
CA LEU A 388 -6.47 40.56 -3.12
C LEU A 388 -6.38 39.53 -4.23
N VAL A 389 -5.89 38.35 -3.89
CA VAL A 389 -5.73 37.20 -4.77
C VAL A 389 -6.72 36.11 -4.36
N PRO A 390 -7.64 35.69 -5.25
CA PRO A 390 -8.46 34.51 -5.02
C PRO A 390 -7.60 33.25 -4.90
N GLN A 391 -7.76 32.51 -3.81
CA GLN A 391 -7.03 31.29 -3.51
C GLN A 391 -7.97 30.12 -3.21
N VAL A 392 -7.71 28.96 -3.81
CA VAL A 392 -8.47 27.72 -3.60
C VAL A 392 -7.92 26.95 -2.41
N TYR A 393 -8.81 26.54 -1.52
CA TYR A 393 -8.54 25.58 -0.46
C TYR A 393 -9.43 24.35 -0.70
N ALA A 394 -8.81 23.22 -1.03
CA ALA A 394 -9.52 21.98 -1.36
C ALA A 394 -9.24 20.89 -0.32
N ILE A 395 -10.26 20.10 -0.02
CA ILE A 395 -10.14 18.93 0.85
C ILE A 395 -9.60 17.77 0.01
N VAL A 396 -8.54 17.10 0.47
CA VAL A 396 -8.00 15.92 -0.23
C VAL A 396 -9.01 14.79 -0.14
N ARG A 397 -9.35 14.24 -1.29
CA ARG A 397 -10.21 13.07 -1.44
C ARG A 397 -9.42 11.93 -2.05
N ASP A 398 -9.91 10.71 -1.84
CA ASP A 398 -9.37 9.53 -2.51
C ASP A 398 -9.49 9.67 -4.04
N GLY A 399 -8.32 9.73 -4.69
CA GLY A 399 -8.18 9.97 -6.13
C GLY A 399 -7.78 11.39 -6.53
N ASP A 400 -7.55 12.29 -5.56
CA ASP A 400 -6.82 13.53 -5.83
C ASP A 400 -5.35 13.19 -6.09
N LEU A 401 -4.81 13.76 -7.17
CA LEU A 401 -3.48 13.40 -7.68
C LEU A 401 -2.39 14.16 -6.93
N SER A 402 -1.24 13.52 -6.72
CA SER A 402 -0.02 14.27 -6.40
C SER A 402 0.29 15.21 -7.56
N ASN A 403 0.46 16.50 -7.31
CA ASN A 403 0.68 17.58 -8.29
C ASN A 403 2.01 17.47 -9.08
N THR A 404 2.59 16.28 -9.22
CA THR A 404 4.00 16.06 -9.54
C THR A 404 4.15 15.06 -10.67
N GLY A 405 4.91 15.42 -11.69
CA GLY A 405 5.16 14.58 -12.86
C GLY A 405 4.19 14.83 -14.02
N SER A 406 4.30 14.01 -15.06
CA SER A 406 3.50 14.15 -16.27
C SER A 406 2.03 13.84 -16.04
N LEU A 407 1.16 14.73 -16.50
CA LEU A 407 -0.29 14.59 -16.38
C LEU A 407 -0.96 14.74 -17.75
N PHE A 408 -1.87 13.81 -18.03
CA PHE A 408 -2.91 13.95 -19.03
C PHE A 408 -4.26 13.86 -18.33
N SER A 409 -5.05 14.93 -18.43
CA SER A 409 -6.34 14.97 -17.73
C SER A 409 -7.45 15.70 -18.46
N GLY A 410 -8.65 15.16 -18.37
CA GLY A 410 -9.84 15.83 -18.86
C GLY A 410 -11.14 15.24 -18.32
N LYS A 411 -12.28 15.79 -18.75
CA LYS A 411 -13.58 15.15 -18.48
C LYS A 411 -13.61 13.78 -19.15
N SER A 412 -13.24 13.74 -20.42
CA SER A 412 -13.03 12.51 -21.17
C SER A 412 -11.69 12.56 -21.89
N VAL A 413 -10.98 11.45 -21.93
CA VAL A 413 -9.68 11.36 -22.59
C VAL A 413 -9.67 10.12 -23.48
N GLN A 414 -9.60 10.33 -24.79
CA GLN A 414 -9.43 9.30 -25.82
C GLN A 414 -8.01 9.37 -26.36
N LEU A 415 -7.21 8.35 -26.09
CA LEU A 415 -5.86 8.22 -26.65
C LEU A 415 -5.86 7.05 -27.64
N ALA A 416 -5.55 7.31 -28.90
CA ALA A 416 -5.45 6.31 -29.96
C ALA A 416 -4.03 6.33 -30.55
N ALA A 417 -3.25 5.29 -30.25
CA ALA A 417 -1.96 5.04 -30.87
C ALA A 417 -2.05 3.89 -31.88
N SER A 418 -1.41 4.01 -33.04
CA SER A 418 -1.24 2.85 -33.94
C SER A 418 -0.13 1.91 -33.47
N GLY A 419 0.84 2.42 -32.72
CA GLY A 419 1.85 1.70 -31.97
C GLY A 419 1.58 1.76 -30.47
N ASP A 420 2.56 2.16 -29.67
CA ASP A 420 2.51 2.00 -28.21
C ASP A 420 2.02 3.27 -27.48
N ILE A 421 1.34 3.04 -26.36
CA ILE A 421 1.14 4.05 -25.31
C ILE A 421 2.04 3.68 -24.13
N THR A 422 2.97 4.56 -23.75
CA THR A 422 3.85 4.37 -22.59
C THR A 422 3.50 5.36 -21.49
N ASN A 423 3.36 4.86 -20.27
CA ASN A 423 3.00 5.67 -19.10
C ASN A 423 3.92 5.40 -17.92
N SER A 424 4.64 6.42 -17.46
CA SER A 424 5.25 6.49 -16.13
C SER A 424 4.71 7.67 -15.30
N GLY A 425 3.87 8.52 -15.91
CA GLY A 425 3.12 9.59 -15.25
C GLY A 425 1.68 9.19 -14.92
N ILE A 426 0.76 10.15 -15.05
CA ILE A 426 -0.65 9.99 -14.70
C ILE A 426 -1.54 10.23 -15.93
N PHE A 427 -2.39 9.26 -16.24
CA PHE A 427 -3.58 9.43 -17.06
C PHE A 427 -4.81 9.46 -16.15
N SER A 428 -5.60 10.53 -16.20
CA SER A 428 -6.77 10.73 -15.33
C SER A 428 -7.96 11.30 -16.10
N ALA A 429 -9.14 10.70 -15.99
CA ALA A 429 -10.36 11.28 -16.56
C ALA A 429 -11.62 10.81 -15.85
N GLN A 430 -12.79 11.40 -16.12
CA GLN A 430 -14.03 10.71 -15.75
C GLN A 430 -14.20 9.47 -16.64
N GLN A 431 -14.07 9.65 -17.96
CA GLN A 431 -14.04 8.54 -18.91
C GLN A 431 -12.70 8.52 -19.65
N LEU A 432 -11.94 7.45 -19.46
CA LEU A 432 -10.62 7.26 -20.06
C LEU A 432 -10.66 6.09 -21.04
N ASP A 433 -10.41 6.36 -22.31
CA ASP A 433 -10.40 5.38 -23.39
C ASP A 433 -8.99 5.32 -24.01
N LEU A 434 -8.30 4.18 -23.85
CA LEU A 434 -6.97 3.93 -24.38
C LEU A 434 -7.03 2.88 -25.47
N LYS A 435 -6.57 3.21 -26.68
CA LYS A 435 -6.46 2.31 -27.83
C LYS A 435 -5.04 2.31 -28.35
N ALA A 436 -4.41 1.14 -28.46
CA ALA A 436 -3.00 1.02 -28.87
C ALA A 436 -2.67 -0.34 -29.48
N ALA A 437 -1.47 -0.49 -30.05
CA ALA A 437 -0.86 -1.80 -30.21
C ALA A 437 -0.53 -2.40 -28.85
N ASN A 438 0.21 -1.67 -28.01
CA ASN A 438 0.50 -2.03 -26.63
C ASN A 438 0.23 -0.87 -25.66
N LEU A 439 -0.18 -1.19 -24.43
CA LEU A 439 -0.12 -0.26 -23.30
C LEU A 439 1.02 -0.70 -22.38
N ASN A 440 2.02 0.17 -22.19
CA ASN A 440 3.16 -0.04 -21.29
C ASN A 440 3.05 0.92 -20.10
N ASN A 441 2.35 0.49 -19.03
CA ASN A 441 2.26 1.23 -17.78
C ASN A 441 3.45 0.88 -16.87
N ASN A 442 4.55 1.61 -17.06
CA ASN A 442 5.82 1.44 -16.40
C ASN A 442 5.89 2.38 -15.20
N ALA A 443 5.35 1.92 -14.08
CA ALA A 443 5.21 2.74 -12.91
C ALA A 443 4.28 3.95 -12.94
N GLY A 444 3.53 4.15 -14.02
CA GLY A 444 2.50 5.17 -14.07
C GLY A 444 1.21 4.77 -13.36
N THR A 445 0.30 5.74 -13.32
CA THR A 445 -1.07 5.60 -12.85
C THR A 445 -2.02 5.87 -14.01
N VAL A 446 -2.97 4.97 -14.22
CA VAL A 446 -4.10 5.12 -15.13
C VAL A 446 -5.36 5.04 -14.27
N THR A 447 -6.12 6.13 -14.18
CA THR A 447 -7.24 6.24 -13.25
C THR A 447 -8.44 6.97 -13.85
N GLY A 448 -9.64 6.63 -13.42
CA GLY A 448 -10.83 7.37 -13.79
C GLY A 448 -12.13 6.91 -13.13
N GLN A 449 -13.27 7.49 -13.52
CA GLN A 449 -14.57 6.93 -13.13
C GLN A 449 -14.82 5.64 -13.92
N GLN A 450 -14.65 5.71 -15.23
CA GLN A 450 -14.69 4.58 -16.15
C GLN A 450 -13.40 4.55 -16.95
N VAL A 451 -12.78 3.39 -17.05
CA VAL A 451 -11.54 3.19 -17.81
C VAL A 451 -11.72 2.02 -18.76
N SER A 452 -11.50 2.26 -20.04
CA SER A 452 -11.53 1.29 -21.12
C SER A 452 -10.15 1.24 -21.78
N ILE A 453 -9.54 0.07 -21.80
CA ILE A 453 -8.23 -0.17 -22.41
C ILE A 453 -8.42 -1.26 -23.45
N ALA A 454 -8.16 -0.95 -24.71
CA ALA A 454 -8.23 -1.91 -25.81
C ALA A 454 -6.92 -1.90 -26.59
N THR A 455 -6.20 -3.01 -26.58
CA THR A 455 -4.95 -3.15 -27.31
C THR A 455 -5.01 -4.27 -28.34
N THR A 456 -4.33 -4.12 -29.47
CA THR A 456 -4.26 -5.19 -30.48
C THR A 456 -3.23 -6.26 -30.12
N GLN A 457 -2.30 -5.96 -29.23
CA GLN A 457 -1.32 -6.88 -28.67
C GLN A 457 -1.49 -6.91 -27.14
N ASP A 458 -0.61 -6.27 -26.37
CA ASP A 458 -0.53 -6.50 -24.93
C ASP A 458 -0.99 -5.32 -24.08
N ILE A 459 -1.39 -5.62 -22.85
CA ILE A 459 -1.48 -4.65 -21.75
C ILE A 459 -0.45 -5.03 -20.70
N ASN A 460 0.59 -4.20 -20.54
CA ASN A 460 1.69 -4.41 -19.62
C ASN A 460 1.62 -3.41 -18.46
N ASN A 461 1.19 -3.87 -17.29
CA ASN A 461 1.25 -3.10 -16.05
C ASN A 461 2.43 -3.56 -15.19
N LYS A 462 3.53 -2.79 -15.20
CA LYS A 462 4.79 -3.15 -14.52
C LYS A 462 5.00 -2.25 -13.31
N GLY A 463 4.68 -2.79 -12.14
CA GLY A 463 4.58 -2.07 -10.87
C GLY A 463 3.54 -0.95 -10.86
N GLY A 464 2.88 -0.65 -11.98
CA GLY A 464 1.95 0.48 -12.11
C GLY A 464 0.59 0.24 -11.47
N THR A 465 -0.25 1.28 -11.52
CA THR A 465 -1.65 1.23 -11.08
C THR A 465 -2.57 1.44 -12.27
N LEU A 466 -3.50 0.51 -12.49
CA LEU A 466 -4.65 0.67 -13.38
C LEU A 466 -5.92 0.63 -12.52
N SER A 467 -6.66 1.72 -12.46
CA SER A 467 -7.78 1.84 -11.51
C SER A 467 -9.00 2.53 -12.11
N ALA A 468 -10.19 2.17 -11.62
CA ALA A 468 -11.42 2.88 -11.89
C ALA A 468 -12.34 2.92 -10.66
N LYS A 469 -13.28 3.86 -10.63
CA LYS A 469 -14.33 3.90 -9.59
C LYS A 469 -15.55 3.06 -9.99
N SER A 470 -16.17 3.36 -11.14
CA SER A 470 -17.33 2.64 -11.68
C SER A 470 -16.95 1.33 -12.37
N SER A 471 -16.06 1.38 -13.35
CA SER A 471 -15.77 0.20 -14.17
C SER A 471 -14.40 0.28 -14.83
N LEU A 472 -13.68 -0.84 -14.81
CA LEU A 472 -12.43 -1.03 -15.55
C LEU A 472 -12.62 -2.19 -16.53
N SER A 473 -12.48 -1.90 -17.83
CA SER A 473 -12.52 -2.87 -18.92
C SER A 473 -11.17 -2.91 -19.61
N MET A 474 -10.56 -4.08 -19.68
CA MET A 474 -9.26 -4.32 -20.30
C MET A 474 -9.41 -5.42 -21.35
N VAL A 475 -9.12 -5.12 -22.60
CA VAL A 475 -9.20 -6.06 -23.73
C VAL A 475 -7.86 -6.04 -24.47
N ALA A 476 -7.17 -7.17 -24.46
CA ALA A 476 -5.91 -7.36 -25.16
C ALA A 476 -6.06 -8.38 -26.30
N GLY A 477 -5.56 -8.05 -27.49
CA GLY A 477 -5.50 -8.96 -28.64
C GLY A 477 -4.47 -10.07 -28.48
N ARG A 478 -3.59 -9.97 -27.48
CA ARG A 478 -2.69 -11.04 -27.03
C ARG A 478 -2.74 -11.17 -25.51
N ASP A 479 -1.87 -10.53 -24.74
CA ASP A 479 -1.74 -10.83 -23.30
C ASP A 479 -2.06 -9.64 -22.38
N ILE A 480 -2.54 -9.93 -21.17
CA ILE A 480 -2.58 -8.96 -20.06
C ILE A 480 -1.57 -9.38 -19.01
N ASN A 481 -0.57 -8.53 -18.76
CA ASN A 481 0.54 -8.78 -17.85
C ASN A 481 0.51 -7.78 -16.69
N ASN A 482 0.20 -8.24 -15.47
CA ASN A 482 0.26 -7.45 -14.25
C ASN A 482 1.44 -7.94 -13.39
N ILE A 483 2.55 -7.21 -13.43
CA ILE A 483 3.85 -7.70 -12.96
C ILE A 483 4.38 -6.78 -11.86
N THR A 484 4.45 -7.31 -10.64
CA THR A 484 5.17 -6.67 -9.53
C THR A 484 6.66 -6.65 -9.81
N ARG A 485 7.29 -5.50 -9.53
CA ARG A 485 8.72 -5.33 -9.73
C ARG A 485 9.47 -5.71 -8.45
N ILE A 486 10.52 -6.52 -8.61
CA ILE A 486 11.48 -6.88 -7.57
C ILE A 486 12.75 -6.04 -7.67
N GLN A 487 13.44 -5.93 -6.54
CA GLN A 487 14.78 -5.37 -6.47
C GLN A 487 15.73 -6.36 -5.83
N ALA A 488 16.85 -6.58 -6.50
CA ALA A 488 18.07 -7.06 -5.89
C ALA A 488 18.91 -5.81 -5.58
N ALA A 489 19.19 -5.54 -4.31
CA ALA A 489 20.06 -4.41 -3.98
C ALA A 489 21.49 -4.71 -4.50
N SER A 490 22.09 -3.77 -5.23
CA SER A 490 23.40 -3.93 -5.84
C SER A 490 24.46 -4.23 -4.77
N GLY A 491 25.05 -5.43 -4.80
CA GLY A 491 26.02 -5.91 -3.81
C GLY A 491 25.41 -6.36 -2.47
N ALA A 492 24.09 -6.45 -2.36
CA ALA A 492 23.40 -6.84 -1.14
C ALA A 492 22.91 -8.28 -1.22
N ASN A 493 22.98 -8.94 -0.08
CA ASN A 493 22.44 -10.25 0.17
C ASN A 493 20.89 -10.28 0.25
N LYS A 494 20.15 -9.34 -0.35
CA LYS A 494 18.69 -9.23 -0.13
C LYS A 494 17.92 -8.86 -1.39
N THR A 495 16.88 -9.64 -1.68
CA THR A 495 15.88 -9.41 -2.73
C THR A 495 14.54 -9.08 -2.09
N THR A 496 13.94 -7.94 -2.44
CA THR A 496 12.64 -7.51 -1.90
C THR A 496 11.65 -7.17 -3.00
N LEU A 497 10.36 -7.22 -2.66
CA LEU A 497 9.31 -6.62 -3.49
C LEU A 497 9.47 -5.10 -3.41
N ASP A 498 9.70 -4.47 -4.55
CA ASP A 498 9.88 -3.02 -4.62
C ASP A 498 8.54 -2.34 -4.80
N ARG A 499 7.82 -2.71 -5.88
CA ARG A 499 6.57 -2.06 -6.21
C ARG A 499 5.57 -3.01 -6.81
N GLN A 500 4.50 -3.19 -6.05
CA GLN A 500 3.41 -4.07 -6.41
C GLN A 500 2.57 -3.47 -7.54
N ALA A 501 2.30 -4.28 -8.56
CA ALA A 501 1.40 -3.88 -9.63
C ALA A 501 -0.05 -4.05 -9.18
N VAL A 502 -0.87 -3.03 -9.41
CA VAL A 502 -2.25 -2.96 -8.91
C VAL A 502 -3.22 -2.75 -10.07
N ILE A 503 -4.25 -3.59 -10.10
CA ILE A 503 -5.46 -3.41 -10.90
C ILE A 503 -6.63 -3.31 -9.91
N ALA A 504 -7.37 -2.20 -9.90
CA ALA A 504 -8.39 -1.99 -8.86
C ALA A 504 -9.66 -1.33 -9.40
N VAL A 505 -10.81 -1.77 -8.90
CA VAL A 505 -12.06 -1.02 -9.03
C VAL A 505 -12.62 -0.75 -7.65
N THR A 506 -12.64 0.52 -7.23
CA THR A 506 -12.91 0.89 -5.84
C THR A 506 -14.40 1.05 -5.52
N GLY A 507 -15.26 1.08 -6.55
CA GLY A 507 -16.68 1.35 -6.40
C GLY A 507 -16.99 2.84 -6.50
N GLY A 508 -18.27 3.13 -6.67
CA GLY A 508 -18.78 4.50 -6.79
C GLY A 508 -20.05 4.69 -5.98
N VAL A 509 -20.74 5.79 -6.25
CA VAL A 509 -21.99 6.14 -5.55
C VAL A 509 -23.18 5.31 -6.05
N ASN A 510 -23.10 4.73 -7.24
CA ASN A 510 -24.20 3.98 -7.84
C ASN A 510 -24.08 2.49 -7.52
N GLN A 511 -25.22 1.82 -7.40
CA GLN A 511 -25.25 0.38 -7.12
C GLN A 511 -24.63 -0.47 -8.25
N SER A 512 -24.59 0.01 -9.49
CA SER A 512 -23.98 -0.68 -10.64
C SER A 512 -22.46 -0.53 -10.74
N ASP A 513 -21.88 0.36 -9.93
CA ASP A 513 -20.44 0.63 -9.93
C ASP A 513 -19.66 -0.53 -9.30
N GLY A 514 -18.35 -0.58 -9.56
CA GLY A 514 -17.42 -1.53 -8.96
C GLY A 514 -17.01 -2.70 -9.86
N GLN A 515 -17.42 -2.75 -11.13
CA GLN A 515 -17.19 -3.93 -11.99
C GLN A 515 -15.81 -3.94 -12.66
N LEU A 516 -15.14 -5.08 -12.66
CA LEU A 516 -13.86 -5.32 -13.34
C LEU A 516 -14.03 -6.37 -14.44
N THR A 517 -13.54 -6.08 -15.65
CA THR A 517 -13.46 -7.03 -16.76
C THR A 517 -12.07 -7.02 -17.38
N MET A 518 -11.44 -8.18 -17.45
CA MET A 518 -10.15 -8.42 -18.10
C MET A 518 -10.32 -9.53 -19.14
N VAL A 519 -10.03 -9.23 -20.39
CA VAL A 519 -10.13 -10.18 -21.51
C VAL A 519 -8.85 -10.16 -22.32
N ALA A 520 -8.20 -11.31 -22.40
CA ALA A 520 -7.03 -11.53 -23.25
C ALA A 520 -7.39 -12.58 -24.30
N ALA A 521 -7.03 -12.37 -25.57
CA ALA A 521 -7.14 -13.42 -26.58
C ALA A 521 -6.07 -14.52 -26.41
N GLY A 522 -4.92 -14.15 -25.83
CA GLY A 522 -3.90 -15.05 -25.28
C GLY A 522 -4.10 -15.20 -23.77
N ASP A 523 -3.06 -14.86 -23.00
CA ASP A 523 -2.94 -15.17 -21.58
C ASP A 523 -3.21 -13.98 -20.66
N ILE A 524 -3.64 -14.26 -19.43
CA ILE A 524 -3.62 -13.29 -18.32
C ILE A 524 -2.56 -13.74 -17.32
N ASN A 525 -1.49 -12.96 -17.18
CA ASN A 525 -0.36 -13.23 -16.31
C ASN A 525 -0.33 -12.25 -15.12
N LEU A 526 -0.42 -12.80 -13.91
CA LEU A 526 -0.38 -12.05 -12.65
C LEU A 526 0.83 -12.51 -11.83
N THR A 527 1.82 -11.65 -11.64
CA THR A 527 3.07 -12.00 -10.95
C THR A 527 3.20 -11.19 -9.65
N ALA A 528 2.98 -11.84 -8.50
CA ALA A 528 2.91 -11.23 -7.16
C ALA A 528 2.08 -9.94 -7.09
N SER A 529 1.04 -9.85 -7.91
CA SER A 529 0.29 -8.61 -8.18
C SER A 529 -1.07 -8.59 -7.48
N GLN A 530 -1.68 -7.42 -7.32
CA GLN A 530 -3.02 -7.30 -6.77
C GLN A 530 -4.05 -6.97 -7.84
N VAL A 531 -5.18 -7.68 -7.79
CA VAL A 531 -6.38 -7.42 -8.58
C VAL A 531 -7.57 -7.30 -7.62
N SER A 532 -8.28 -6.18 -7.64
CA SER A 532 -9.43 -5.96 -6.76
C SER A 532 -10.64 -5.37 -7.46
N SER A 533 -11.83 -5.74 -7.00
CA SER A 533 -13.10 -5.22 -7.49
C SER A 533 -14.09 -5.01 -6.35
N ALA A 534 -14.70 -3.83 -6.30
CA ALA A 534 -15.76 -3.49 -5.35
C ALA A 534 -17.11 -4.16 -5.66
N ARG A 535 -17.21 -4.89 -6.78
CA ARG A 535 -18.38 -5.70 -7.15
C ARG A 535 -17.87 -6.97 -7.84
N ALA A 536 -18.43 -7.31 -9.01
CA ALA A 536 -18.05 -8.51 -9.74
C ALA A 536 -16.77 -8.29 -10.54
N ALA A 537 -15.91 -9.32 -10.57
CA ALA A 537 -14.70 -9.34 -11.39
C ALA A 537 -14.76 -10.53 -12.36
N THR A 538 -14.45 -10.27 -13.63
CA THR A 538 -14.35 -11.30 -14.68
C THR A 538 -12.98 -11.25 -15.32
N LEU A 539 -12.26 -12.38 -15.30
CA LEU A 539 -11.01 -12.59 -16.01
C LEU A 539 -11.24 -13.69 -17.05
N ARG A 540 -10.96 -13.41 -18.33
CA ARG A 540 -11.12 -14.37 -19.43
C ARG A 540 -9.89 -14.38 -20.34
N ALA A 541 -9.21 -15.52 -20.37
CA ALA A 541 -8.10 -15.77 -21.27
C ALA A 541 -8.51 -16.74 -22.40
N GLY A 542 -8.11 -16.42 -23.63
CA GLY A 542 -8.19 -17.34 -24.76
C GLY A 542 -7.12 -18.43 -24.72
N GLY A 543 -6.06 -18.23 -23.95
CA GLY A 543 -5.09 -19.24 -23.51
C GLY A 543 -5.27 -19.55 -22.03
N ASN A 544 -4.31 -19.12 -21.20
CA ASN A 544 -4.13 -19.45 -19.79
C ASN A 544 -4.38 -18.26 -18.85
N VAL A 545 -4.73 -18.55 -17.60
CA VAL A 545 -4.61 -17.58 -16.50
C VAL A 545 -3.53 -18.06 -15.54
N ASN A 546 -2.43 -17.30 -15.42
CA ASN A 546 -1.25 -17.67 -14.65
C ASN A 546 -1.08 -16.72 -13.45
N MET A 547 -1.07 -17.26 -12.24
CA MET A 547 -0.84 -16.50 -11.00
C MET A 547 0.47 -16.97 -10.37
N GLN A 548 1.55 -16.27 -10.71
CA GLN A 548 2.92 -16.64 -10.34
C GLN A 548 3.34 -15.99 -9.02
N ALA A 549 4.04 -16.77 -8.21
CA ALA A 549 4.73 -16.28 -7.03
C ALA A 549 6.10 -15.72 -7.39
N VAL A 550 6.55 -14.76 -6.59
CA VAL A 550 7.87 -14.16 -6.68
C VAL A 550 8.65 -14.51 -5.42
N THR A 551 9.88 -14.99 -5.61
CA THR A 551 10.80 -15.28 -4.52
C THR A 551 11.51 -14.01 -4.07
N THR A 552 11.34 -13.64 -2.82
CA THR A 552 12.21 -12.70 -2.10
C THR A 552 13.19 -13.49 -1.24
N SER A 553 14.44 -13.04 -1.16
CA SER A 553 15.49 -13.74 -0.42
C SER A 553 16.27 -12.78 0.46
N GLU A 554 16.84 -13.30 1.53
CA GLU A 554 17.79 -12.62 2.38
C GLU A 554 18.89 -13.62 2.75
N VAL A 555 20.13 -13.24 2.51
CA VAL A 555 21.33 -13.99 2.79
C VAL A 555 22.12 -13.20 3.84
N PHE A 556 22.77 -13.90 4.73
CA PHE A 556 23.60 -13.33 5.77
C PHE A 556 24.89 -14.13 5.83
N HIS A 557 25.99 -13.41 5.83
CA HIS A 557 27.32 -13.95 5.96
C HIS A 557 28.01 -13.22 7.10
N ASN A 558 28.52 -13.99 8.05
CA ASN A 558 29.35 -13.46 9.14
C ASN A 558 30.56 -14.36 9.33
N GLU A 559 31.73 -13.75 9.39
CA GLU A 559 32.99 -14.45 9.57
C GLU A 559 33.82 -13.68 10.60
N SER A 560 34.35 -14.38 11.60
CA SER A 560 35.29 -13.81 12.56
C SER A 560 36.53 -14.67 12.66
N HIS A 561 37.68 -14.00 12.71
CA HIS A 561 39.00 -14.62 12.75
C HIS A 561 39.67 -14.27 14.10
N GLY A 562 40.11 -15.28 14.83
CA GLY A 562 40.69 -15.16 16.18
C GLY A 562 41.30 -16.49 16.66
N GLU A 563 41.37 -16.72 17.98
CA GLU A 563 41.80 -18.02 18.55
C GLU A 563 40.87 -19.18 18.17
N ALA A 564 39.62 -18.85 17.83
CA ALA A 564 38.73 -19.73 17.10
C ALA A 564 38.17 -19.00 15.87
N GLU A 565 38.05 -19.73 14.76
CA GLU A 565 37.40 -19.30 13.53
C GLU A 565 35.91 -19.56 13.65
N PHE A 566 35.09 -18.58 13.30
CA PHE A 566 33.63 -18.74 13.24
C PHE A 566 33.15 -18.27 11.87
N ARG A 567 32.35 -19.11 11.22
CA ARG A 567 31.66 -18.80 9.96
C ARG A 567 30.19 -19.11 10.10
N GLN A 568 29.35 -18.18 9.68
CA GLN A 568 27.90 -18.32 9.64
C GLN A 568 27.39 -17.88 8.28
N HIS A 569 26.58 -18.75 7.68
CA HIS A 569 25.82 -18.50 6.48
C HIS A 569 24.34 -18.79 6.77
N LEU A 570 23.49 -17.79 6.64
CA LEU A 570 22.04 -17.93 6.80
C LEU A 570 21.37 -17.44 5.51
N GLU A 571 20.55 -18.27 4.90
CA GLU A 571 19.73 -17.93 3.74
C GLU A 571 18.26 -18.16 4.08
N GLN A 572 17.44 -17.14 3.84
CA GLN A 572 15.99 -17.19 3.96
C GLN A 572 15.38 -16.81 2.64
N SER A 573 14.37 -17.54 2.19
CA SER A 573 13.57 -17.17 1.03
C SER A 573 12.09 -17.31 1.33
N SER A 574 11.29 -16.48 0.68
CA SER A 574 9.83 -16.48 0.80
C SER A 574 9.20 -16.25 -0.57
N GLN A 575 8.15 -17.01 -0.88
CA GLN A 575 7.43 -16.89 -2.13
C GLN A 575 6.09 -16.18 -1.92
N THR A 576 5.95 -14.99 -2.49
CA THR A 576 4.72 -14.20 -2.44
C THR A 576 3.95 -14.32 -3.75
N GLY A 577 2.72 -14.85 -3.70
CA GLY A 577 1.83 -14.99 -4.86
C GLY A 577 0.96 -13.77 -5.17
N SER A 578 0.18 -13.88 -6.25
CA SER A 578 -0.80 -12.85 -6.63
C SER A 578 -2.08 -12.95 -5.80
N THR A 579 -2.76 -11.81 -5.62
CA THR A 579 -4.05 -11.73 -4.93
C THR A 579 -5.14 -11.21 -5.86
N ILE A 580 -6.29 -11.88 -5.84
CA ILE A 580 -7.51 -11.45 -6.53
C ILE A 580 -8.64 -11.39 -5.51
N GLN A 581 -9.26 -10.22 -5.35
CA GLN A 581 -10.38 -10.01 -4.44
C GLN A 581 -11.57 -9.36 -5.16
N ALA A 582 -12.76 -9.93 -5.00
CA ALA A 582 -14.01 -9.32 -5.45
C ALA A 582 -15.02 -9.21 -4.31
N LYS A 583 -15.77 -8.12 -4.19
CA LYS A 583 -16.90 -8.05 -3.24
C LYS A 583 -18.17 -8.72 -3.78
N GLY A 584 -18.27 -8.85 -5.10
CA GLY A 584 -19.30 -9.63 -5.80
C GLY A 584 -18.70 -10.88 -6.43
N ASN A 585 -19.42 -11.52 -7.35
CA ASN A 585 -18.97 -12.76 -7.99
C ASN A 585 -17.61 -12.58 -8.68
N LEU A 586 -16.72 -13.54 -8.49
CA LEU A 586 -15.43 -13.64 -9.17
C LEU A 586 -15.48 -14.79 -10.16
N ALA A 587 -15.33 -14.50 -11.45
CA ALA A 587 -15.23 -15.49 -12.50
C ALA A 587 -13.84 -15.42 -13.16
N VAL A 588 -13.09 -16.52 -13.11
CA VAL A 588 -11.81 -16.68 -13.80
C VAL A 588 -11.96 -17.81 -14.80
N SER A 589 -11.72 -17.51 -16.07
CA SER A 589 -11.90 -18.46 -17.16
C SER A 589 -10.70 -18.49 -18.10
N ALA A 590 -10.27 -19.68 -18.48
CA ALA A 590 -9.21 -19.94 -19.43
C ALA A 590 -9.69 -21.03 -20.41
N ARG A 591 -9.38 -20.89 -21.71
CA ARG A 591 -9.64 -22.00 -22.65
C ARG A 591 -8.68 -23.16 -22.44
N GLN A 592 -7.49 -22.89 -21.94
CA GLN A 592 -6.49 -23.91 -21.61
C GLN A 592 -6.44 -24.08 -20.09
N ASP A 593 -5.45 -23.53 -19.40
CA ASP A 593 -5.17 -23.82 -18.00
C ASP A 593 -5.36 -22.58 -17.09
N ILE A 594 -5.72 -22.82 -15.84
CA ILE A 594 -5.60 -21.86 -14.74
C ILE A 594 -4.51 -22.41 -13.82
N SER A 595 -3.43 -21.65 -13.61
CA SER A 595 -2.34 -22.04 -12.70
C SER A 595 -2.15 -20.96 -11.62
N ALA A 596 -1.94 -21.38 -10.38
CA ALA A 596 -1.73 -20.46 -9.27
C ALA A 596 -0.74 -21.02 -8.25
N THR A 597 0.28 -20.24 -7.89
CA THR A 597 1.29 -20.60 -6.88
C THR A 597 1.29 -19.57 -5.77
N ALA A 598 1.15 -20.02 -4.51
CA ALA A 598 1.01 -19.17 -3.32
C ALA A 598 -0.03 -18.03 -3.48
N ALA A 599 -1.05 -18.24 -4.33
CA ALA A 599 -1.98 -17.21 -4.73
C ALA A 599 -3.21 -17.18 -3.82
N THR A 600 -3.87 -16.03 -3.72
CA THR A 600 -5.15 -15.89 -3.01
C THR A 600 -6.23 -15.43 -3.98
N ILE A 601 -7.30 -16.20 -4.13
CA ILE A 601 -8.42 -15.95 -5.03
C ILE A 601 -9.71 -15.92 -4.21
N GLN A 602 -10.22 -14.73 -3.90
CA GLN A 602 -11.28 -14.57 -2.92
C GLN A 602 -12.44 -13.72 -3.45
N SER A 603 -13.65 -14.08 -3.03
CA SER A 603 -14.87 -13.30 -3.23
C SER A 603 -15.68 -13.22 -1.93
N ASP A 604 -16.41 -12.13 -1.71
CA ASP A 604 -17.44 -12.07 -0.65
C ASP A 604 -18.77 -12.73 -1.12
N ALA A 605 -18.87 -13.04 -2.41
CA ALA A 605 -19.95 -13.79 -3.04
C ALA A 605 -19.39 -15.11 -3.60
N ASN A 606 -19.63 -15.45 -4.87
CA ASN A 606 -19.22 -16.74 -5.42
C ASN A 606 -17.92 -16.64 -6.22
N VAL A 607 -17.09 -17.69 -6.16
CA VAL A 607 -15.91 -17.87 -7.03
C VAL A 607 -16.19 -18.97 -8.05
N THR A 608 -15.93 -18.69 -9.33
CA THR A 608 -15.95 -19.68 -10.40
C THR A 608 -14.59 -19.71 -11.10
N LEU A 609 -13.94 -20.88 -11.09
CA LEU A 609 -12.72 -21.15 -11.86
C LEU A 609 -13.07 -22.11 -12.99
N GLN A 610 -12.90 -21.68 -14.23
CA GLN A 610 -13.21 -22.48 -15.42
C GLN A 610 -11.99 -22.64 -16.32
N ALA A 611 -11.50 -23.86 -16.47
CA ALA A 611 -10.42 -24.19 -17.40
C ALA A 611 -10.88 -25.25 -18.40
N GLY A 612 -10.50 -25.11 -19.67
CA GLY A 612 -10.73 -26.17 -20.67
C GLY A 612 -9.86 -27.39 -20.39
N ASN A 613 -8.61 -27.14 -20.01
CA ASN A 613 -7.63 -28.12 -19.56
C ASN A 613 -7.64 -28.15 -18.03
N ASN A 614 -6.64 -27.68 -17.30
CA ASN A 614 -6.45 -27.92 -15.87
C ASN A 614 -6.69 -26.67 -15.02
N VAL A 615 -7.13 -26.86 -13.76
CA VAL A 615 -7.00 -25.86 -12.70
C VAL A 615 -5.96 -26.39 -11.72
N LEU A 616 -4.82 -25.73 -11.62
CA LEU A 616 -3.67 -26.13 -10.83
C LEU A 616 -3.41 -25.09 -9.72
N LEU A 617 -3.55 -25.52 -8.47
CA LEU A 617 -3.28 -24.70 -7.28
C LEU A 617 -2.07 -25.31 -6.56
N LEU A 618 -0.92 -24.67 -6.70
CA LEU A 618 0.36 -25.07 -6.13
C LEU A 618 0.64 -24.29 -4.84
N ALA A 619 1.30 -24.95 -3.90
CA ALA A 619 1.94 -24.25 -2.80
C ALA A 619 3.23 -23.56 -3.30
N GLY A 620 3.47 -22.33 -2.85
CA GLY A 620 4.82 -21.78 -2.82
C GLY A 620 5.60 -22.33 -1.64
N GLN A 621 6.82 -21.85 -1.45
CA GLN A 621 7.73 -22.31 -0.42
C GLN A 621 8.42 -21.13 0.25
N ASN A 622 8.48 -21.19 1.58
CA ASN A 622 9.40 -20.39 2.37
C ASN A 622 10.53 -21.31 2.82
N THR A 623 11.78 -20.97 2.51
CA THR A 623 12.94 -21.75 2.91
C THR A 623 13.78 -20.98 3.92
N SER A 624 14.41 -21.71 4.84
CA SER A 624 15.42 -21.18 5.74
C SER A 624 16.54 -22.21 5.81
N SER A 625 17.78 -21.81 5.54
CA SER A 625 18.97 -22.64 5.59
C SER A 625 20.02 -21.92 6.42
N SER A 626 20.55 -22.59 7.43
CA SER A 626 21.66 -22.10 8.26
C SER A 626 22.81 -23.09 8.18
N ASP A 627 24.00 -22.58 7.94
CA ASP A 627 25.25 -23.32 8.03
C ASP A 627 26.22 -22.54 8.92
N LEU A 628 26.66 -23.19 9.98
CA LEU A 628 27.47 -22.56 11.01
C LEU A 628 28.63 -23.50 11.31
N SER A 629 29.85 -23.00 11.11
CA SER A 629 31.08 -23.74 11.38
C SER A 629 31.95 -22.98 12.36
N TRP A 630 32.50 -23.71 13.32
CA TRP A 630 33.45 -23.20 14.29
C TRP A 630 34.69 -24.09 14.30
N THR A 631 35.88 -23.48 14.30
CA THR A 631 37.15 -24.20 14.33
C THR A 631 38.06 -23.58 15.38
N ALA A 632 38.49 -24.33 16.40
CA ALA A 632 39.51 -23.88 17.34
C ALA A 632 40.78 -24.70 17.23
N THR A 633 41.92 -24.02 17.32
CA THR A 633 43.25 -24.64 17.33
C THR A 633 43.90 -24.43 18.68
N ASN A 634 44.08 -25.51 19.44
CA ASN A 634 44.83 -25.50 20.69
C ASN A 634 46.30 -25.88 20.42
N LYS A 635 47.24 -25.06 20.89
CA LYS A 635 48.69 -25.30 20.75
C LYS A 635 49.33 -25.52 22.12
N GLY A 636 49.90 -26.70 22.34
CA GLY A 636 50.80 -27.01 23.44
C GLY A 636 52.27 -26.95 23.02
N LEU A 637 53.19 -27.09 23.99
CA LEU A 637 54.64 -27.03 23.77
C LEU A 637 55.18 -28.07 22.76
N PHE A 638 54.47 -29.19 22.54
CA PHE A 638 54.88 -30.28 21.65
C PHE A 638 53.76 -30.91 20.80
N SER A 639 52.54 -30.36 20.84
CA SER A 639 51.41 -30.86 20.04
C SER A 639 50.37 -29.78 19.76
N SER A 640 49.56 -29.99 18.71
CA SER A 640 48.40 -29.16 18.39
C SER A 640 47.16 -30.03 18.21
N SER A 641 46.01 -29.59 18.70
CA SER A 641 44.71 -30.19 18.40
C SER A 641 43.78 -29.18 17.74
N VAL A 642 43.03 -29.62 16.75
CA VAL A 642 42.01 -28.83 16.06
C VAL A 642 40.66 -29.43 16.38
N THR A 643 39.73 -28.60 16.84
CA THR A 643 38.32 -28.98 17.06
C THR A 643 37.48 -28.22 16.06
N GLU A 644 36.70 -28.94 15.25
CA GLU A 644 35.74 -28.36 14.31
C GLU A 644 34.33 -28.82 14.68
N GLU A 645 33.41 -27.87 14.86
CA GLU A 645 31.99 -28.13 15.05
C GLU A 645 31.22 -27.45 13.91
N ARG A 646 30.36 -28.21 13.24
CA ARG A 646 29.54 -27.72 12.13
C ARG A 646 28.08 -28.08 12.33
N ARG A 647 27.20 -27.09 12.24
CA ARG A 647 25.76 -27.23 12.37
C ARG A 647 25.08 -26.74 11.12
N THR A 648 24.35 -27.62 10.46
CA THR A 648 23.55 -27.31 9.29
C THR A 648 22.09 -27.57 9.60
N GLU A 649 21.24 -26.56 9.44
CA GLU A 649 19.80 -26.63 9.64
C GLU A 649 19.09 -26.15 8.38
N SER A 650 18.08 -26.89 7.92
CA SER A 650 17.25 -26.45 6.81
C SER A 650 15.78 -26.70 7.13
N SER A 651 14.95 -25.73 6.77
CA SER A 651 13.50 -25.78 6.93
C SER A 651 12.84 -25.29 5.65
N THR A 652 11.77 -25.97 5.23
CA THR A 652 10.92 -25.56 4.12
C THR A 652 9.47 -25.61 4.58
N GLN A 653 8.78 -24.48 4.48
CA GLN A 653 7.36 -24.34 4.80
C GLN A 653 6.56 -24.08 3.54
N ALA A 654 5.50 -24.86 3.32
CA ALA A 654 4.61 -24.65 2.18
C ALA A 654 3.70 -23.43 2.41
N VAL A 655 3.63 -22.54 1.41
CA VAL A 655 2.69 -21.40 1.36
C VAL A 655 1.55 -21.78 0.43
N ALA A 656 0.42 -22.21 0.99
CA ALA A 656 -0.71 -22.70 0.21
C ALA A 656 -1.33 -21.61 -0.68
N SER A 657 -1.87 -22.03 -1.83
CA SER A 657 -2.82 -21.21 -2.59
C SER A 657 -4.22 -21.34 -1.99
N ASN A 658 -4.91 -20.21 -1.82
CA ASN A 658 -6.23 -20.15 -1.19
C ASN A 658 -7.30 -19.72 -2.20
N VAL A 659 -8.44 -20.41 -2.20
CA VAL A 659 -9.62 -20.04 -2.99
C VAL A 659 -10.84 -20.01 -2.07
N GLY A 660 -11.55 -18.88 -1.99
CA GLY A 660 -12.67 -18.73 -1.06
C GLY A 660 -13.80 -17.82 -1.53
N GLY A 661 -15.01 -18.14 -1.08
CA GLY A 661 -16.25 -17.40 -1.28
C GLY A 661 -17.44 -18.16 -0.69
N ASN A 662 -18.65 -17.59 -0.77
CA ASN A 662 -19.90 -18.23 -0.33
C ASN A 662 -20.13 -19.57 -1.04
N ASN A 663 -19.79 -19.63 -2.32
CA ASN A 663 -19.71 -20.86 -3.09
C ASN A 663 -18.47 -20.82 -3.98
N VAL A 664 -17.71 -21.91 -4.01
CA VAL A 664 -16.53 -22.06 -4.87
C VAL A 664 -16.81 -23.18 -5.87
N LYS A 665 -16.82 -22.84 -7.16
CA LYS A 665 -17.07 -23.78 -8.25
C LYS A 665 -15.85 -23.87 -9.16
N ALA A 666 -15.18 -25.01 -9.15
CA ALA A 666 -14.19 -25.35 -10.16
C ALA A 666 -14.87 -26.17 -11.26
N LEU A 667 -15.06 -25.57 -12.43
CA LEU A 667 -15.64 -26.21 -13.60
C LEU A 667 -14.51 -26.59 -14.56
N ARG A 668 -14.38 -27.89 -14.82
CA ARG A 668 -13.44 -28.42 -15.80
C ARG A 668 -14.20 -29.22 -16.86
N THR A 669 -13.72 -29.20 -18.09
CA THR A 669 -14.03 -30.23 -19.09
C THR A 669 -13.13 -31.48 -18.94
N GLY A 670 -12.42 -31.66 -17.80
CA GLY A 670 -11.52 -32.79 -17.46
C GLY A 670 -11.24 -32.97 -15.94
N ARG A 671 -10.10 -33.57 -15.50
CA ARG A 671 -9.71 -33.86 -14.07
C ARG A 671 -9.41 -32.66 -13.13
N VAL A 672 -9.96 -32.56 -11.93
CA VAL A 672 -9.36 -31.69 -10.88
C VAL A 672 -8.44 -32.57 -10.03
N GLU A 673 -7.19 -32.16 -9.81
CA GLU A 673 -6.23 -32.86 -8.96
C GLU A 673 -5.64 -31.86 -7.95
N SER A 674 -6.01 -31.99 -6.68
CA SER A 674 -5.35 -31.28 -5.58
C SER A 674 -4.30 -32.22 -4.98
N TRP A 675 -3.05 -31.76 -4.95
CA TRP A 675 -1.93 -32.55 -4.43
C TRP A 675 -1.65 -32.11 -3.00
N VAL A 676 -1.93 -33.00 -2.05
CA VAL A 676 -1.57 -32.80 -0.65
C VAL A 676 -0.23 -33.49 -0.43
N VAL A 677 0.79 -32.69 -0.13
CA VAL A 677 2.13 -33.19 0.22
C VAL A 677 2.30 -33.02 1.72
N THR A 678 2.36 -34.14 2.44
CA THR A 678 2.59 -34.17 3.88
C THR A 678 4.00 -34.68 4.14
N ILE A 679 4.84 -33.84 4.74
CA ILE A 679 6.14 -34.26 5.26
C ILE A 679 5.94 -34.70 6.71
N ARG A 680 6.18 -35.97 7.00
CA ARG A 680 6.10 -36.50 8.36
C ARG A 680 7.34 -36.11 9.16
N PRO A 681 7.28 -36.11 10.51
CA PRO A 681 8.42 -35.78 11.38
C PRO A 681 9.67 -36.65 11.16
N ASP A 682 9.53 -37.81 10.53
CA ASP A 682 10.63 -38.73 10.18
C ASP A 682 11.29 -38.40 8.82
N GLY A 683 10.89 -37.30 8.18
CA GLY A 683 11.38 -36.90 6.86
C GLY A 683 10.71 -37.62 5.69
N SER A 684 9.78 -38.55 5.93
CA SER A 684 9.05 -39.23 4.85
C SER A 684 8.01 -38.31 4.23
N THR A 685 7.90 -38.33 2.89
CA THR A 685 6.91 -37.56 2.13
C THR A 685 5.74 -38.45 1.76
N ALA A 686 4.55 -38.12 2.24
CA ALA A 686 3.29 -38.69 1.78
C ALA A 686 2.66 -37.75 0.75
N VAL A 687 2.33 -38.28 -0.43
CA VAL A 687 1.62 -37.56 -1.48
C VAL A 687 0.22 -38.17 -1.58
N GLU A 688 -0.80 -37.33 -1.47
CA GLU A 688 -2.20 -37.71 -1.66
C GLU A 688 -2.79 -36.84 -2.77
N VAL A 689 -3.42 -37.48 -3.76
CA VAL A 689 -4.14 -36.77 -4.83
C VAL A 689 -5.62 -36.82 -4.50
N LEU A 690 -6.22 -35.65 -4.30
CA LEU A 690 -7.65 -35.52 -4.05
C LEU A 690 -8.39 -35.21 -5.36
N ASP A 691 -9.58 -35.79 -5.51
CA ASP A 691 -10.52 -35.45 -6.57
C ASP A 691 -11.18 -34.07 -6.36
N ALA A 692 -12.07 -33.69 -7.28
CA ALA A 692 -12.80 -32.42 -7.24
C ALA A 692 -13.67 -32.22 -5.98
N PHE A 693 -13.88 -33.27 -5.18
CA PHE A 693 -14.69 -33.28 -3.97
C PHE A 693 -13.85 -33.52 -2.70
N GLY A 694 -12.52 -33.49 -2.81
CA GLY A 694 -11.63 -33.71 -1.67
C GLY A 694 -11.49 -35.18 -1.24
N LYS A 695 -11.89 -36.15 -2.08
CA LYS A 695 -11.67 -37.57 -1.80
C LYS A 695 -10.35 -38.06 -2.38
N ALA A 696 -9.62 -38.85 -1.59
CA ALA A 696 -8.42 -39.54 -2.00
C ALA A 696 -8.66 -40.37 -3.27
N LYS A 697 -7.80 -40.19 -4.27
CA LYS A 697 -7.79 -40.96 -5.51
C LYS A 697 -6.45 -41.71 -5.65
N PRO A 698 -6.46 -42.97 -6.14
CA PRO A 698 -5.24 -43.70 -6.42
C PRO A 698 -4.33 -42.95 -7.39
N ILE A 699 -3.07 -42.81 -6.99
CA ILE A 699 -2.01 -42.18 -7.78
C ILE A 699 -1.59 -43.18 -8.86
N ASN A 700 -1.65 -42.76 -10.13
CA ASN A 700 -1.07 -43.54 -11.22
C ASN A 700 0.41 -43.16 -11.34
N ASP A 701 1.27 -43.96 -10.76
CA ASP A 701 2.72 -43.79 -10.69
C ASP A 701 3.46 -44.14 -11.99
N SER A 702 2.78 -44.75 -12.98
CA SER A 702 3.37 -45.16 -14.26
C SER A 702 3.96 -44.03 -15.11
N LYS A 703 3.75 -42.76 -14.74
CA LYS A 703 4.31 -41.57 -15.39
C LYS A 703 5.16 -40.68 -14.48
N VAL A 704 5.35 -41.05 -13.21
CA VAL A 704 6.16 -40.28 -12.26
C VAL A 704 7.59 -40.79 -12.32
N ILE A 705 8.40 -40.20 -13.22
CA ILE A 705 9.83 -40.44 -13.25
C ILE A 705 10.48 -39.50 -12.24
N ILE A 706 10.73 -39.98 -11.03
CA ILE A 706 11.65 -39.34 -10.08
C ILE A 706 12.75 -40.35 -9.78
N PRO A 707 14.01 -40.13 -10.20
CA PRO A 707 15.11 -41.01 -9.82
C PRO A 707 15.28 -40.96 -8.29
N ASN A 708 15.28 -42.13 -7.64
CA ASN A 708 15.62 -42.37 -6.23
C ASN A 708 14.56 -42.11 -5.13
N LEU A 709 13.28 -41.97 -5.44
CA LEU A 709 12.24 -41.92 -4.40
C LEU A 709 11.70 -43.33 -4.04
N LYS A 710 12.01 -43.84 -2.85
CA LYS A 710 11.35 -45.05 -2.30
C LYS A 710 9.96 -44.67 -1.75
N LEU A 711 8.92 -44.87 -2.54
CA LEU A 711 7.53 -44.75 -2.08
C LEU A 711 7.12 -46.02 -1.31
N SER A 712 7.36 -46.07 0.00
CA SER A 712 6.79 -47.09 0.87
C SER A 712 5.37 -46.68 1.29
N GLY A 713 4.35 -47.29 0.68
CA GLY A 713 2.97 -47.08 1.16
C GLY A 713 1.83 -47.40 0.19
N ALA A 714 2.09 -47.67 -1.08
CA ALA A 714 1.02 -48.09 -1.99
C ALA A 714 0.65 -49.57 -1.73
N ARG A 715 -0.46 -49.81 -1.04
CA ARG A 715 -1.17 -51.09 -1.21
C ARG A 715 -1.91 -51.02 -2.54
N LYS A 716 -1.63 -51.99 -3.42
CA LYS A 716 -2.33 -52.22 -4.69
C LYS A 716 -3.83 -52.22 -4.53
#